data_AF-A0A6M0BNW8-F1
#
_entry.id   AF-A0A6M0BNW8-F1
#
_cell.length_a   1.000
_cell.length_b   1.000
_cell.length_c   1.000
_cell.angle_alpha   90.00
_cell.angle_beta   90.00
_cell.angle_gamma   90.00
#
_symmetry.space_group_name_H-M   'P 1'
#
loop_
_entity.id
_entity.type
_entity.pdbx_description
1 polymer ?
#
loop_
_entity_poly.entity_id
_entity_poly.type
_entity_poly.pdbx_seq_one_letter_code
_entity_poly.pdbx_strand_id
1 'polypeptide(L)'
;MSAKKLTGNEIRQIFLDFYAQREHTILPSASLVPEDPTVLLTIAGMLPFKPIFLGQQPRKYPRATTSQKCIRTNDIENVGRTARHHTFFEMLGNFSFGDYFKPEAIAFAWELSTKIFGLPPDHLVVSVFREDDEAFAIWRDKIGIPAHRIQRMDEEDNFWASGPTGPCGPCSEIYYDFHPELGDDNIDLEDDSRFIEFYNLVFMQYNRDAEGNLTPLQNRNIDTGMGLERMAQILQKVPNNYETDLIFPIIKTAADIAGIDYAKSDEKTKTSLKVIGDHVRAVAHLIADGVTASNVGRGYILRRLIRRVVRHGRLIGIFGEFTSKVAEKAIALSEDVYPNLRERESAIKAELQREESRFLETLERGEKLLTEIMAKPETQKTKQISGEDAFKLYDTYGFPLELTQEIAEENGLTVDVSMFEKEMKLAQIRSQSAHETIDLTAEGGVKLDVDKTEFLGYTDLTSSAQVMALVAEGEQVESAEAGTQVQVVLDQTPFYAESGGQIGDRGYLSGDNVVVRIEDVQKQNNIFVHFGRVERGTLQLGITVNAQIDAACRRRAQANHTATHLLQAALRSLVDQSISQAGSLVSFDRLRFDFNCPRGLKPEEVEQVEAQVNSWIAEAHPATVAEMPLDEAKAKGAVAMFGEKYSDVVRVVDYPGVSMELCGGTHVNNTAEIGVFKII
;
A
#
# COMPACT_ATOMS: atom_id res chain seq x y z
N MET A 1 -19.19 -1.77 47.73
CA MET A 1 -18.25 -2.47 46.83
C MET A 1 -18.32 -1.76 45.49
N SER A 2 -17.22 -1.17 45.02
CA SER A 2 -17.19 -0.57 43.68
C SER A 2 -17.55 -1.67 42.67
N ALA A 3 -18.55 -1.44 41.80
CA ALA A 3 -18.79 -2.33 40.68
C ALA A 3 -17.46 -2.53 39.93
N LYS A 4 -17.10 -3.79 39.66
CA LYS A 4 -15.89 -4.12 38.92
C LYS A 4 -16.01 -3.49 37.53
N LYS A 5 -15.08 -2.60 37.16
CA LYS A 5 -15.04 -2.00 35.82
C LYS A 5 -14.72 -3.11 34.81
N LEU A 6 -15.49 -3.21 33.73
CA LEU A 6 -15.26 -4.19 32.66
C LEU A 6 -13.98 -3.81 31.89
N THR A 7 -13.11 -4.79 31.67
CA THR A 7 -11.92 -4.63 30.81
C THR A 7 -12.33 -4.61 29.33
N GLY A 8 -11.49 -4.06 28.45
CA GLY A 8 -11.74 -4.12 27.01
C GLY A 8 -11.87 -5.55 26.50
N ASN A 9 -11.13 -6.50 27.09
CA ASN A 9 -11.26 -7.92 26.79
C ASN A 9 -12.62 -8.51 27.21
N GLU A 10 -13.12 -8.16 28.40
CA GLU A 10 -14.45 -8.56 28.85
C GLU A 10 -15.54 -7.94 27.95
N ILE A 11 -15.40 -6.67 27.55
CA ILE A 11 -16.35 -5.99 26.64
C ILE A 11 -16.41 -6.70 25.28
N ARG A 12 -15.25 -7.00 24.67
CA ARG A 12 -15.16 -7.73 23.41
C ARG A 12 -15.86 -9.08 23.50
N GLN A 13 -15.57 -9.86 24.54
CA GLN A 13 -16.14 -11.20 24.68
C GLN A 13 -17.66 -11.15 24.89
N ILE A 14 -18.15 -10.21 25.71
CA ILE A 14 -19.59 -10.01 25.94
C ILE A 14 -20.32 -9.70 24.62
N PHE A 15 -19.74 -8.85 23.77
CA PHE A 15 -20.31 -8.54 22.46
C PHE A 15 -20.40 -9.79 21.57
N LEU A 16 -19.30 -10.53 21.44
CA LEU A 16 -19.25 -11.73 20.59
C LEU A 16 -20.23 -12.80 21.08
N ASP A 17 -20.27 -13.04 22.39
CA ASP A 17 -21.17 -14.03 23.00
C ASP A 17 -22.64 -13.66 22.83
N PHE A 18 -22.97 -12.37 22.97
CA PHE A 18 -24.34 -11.86 22.80
C PHE A 18 -24.87 -12.13 21.38
N TYR A 19 -24.04 -11.93 20.36
CA TYR A 19 -24.41 -12.19 18.97
C TYR A 19 -24.35 -13.70 18.63
N ALA A 20 -23.44 -14.45 19.24
CA ALA A 20 -23.40 -15.91 19.10
C ALA A 20 -24.67 -16.58 19.64
N GLN A 21 -25.22 -16.09 20.76
CA GLN A 21 -26.53 -16.52 21.28
C GLN A 21 -27.70 -16.22 20.34
N ARG A 22 -27.49 -15.32 19.36
CA ARG A 22 -28.42 -14.98 18.27
C ARG A 22 -28.00 -15.61 16.94
N GLU A 23 -27.29 -16.73 17.00
CA GLU A 23 -26.89 -17.55 15.86
C GLU A 23 -25.93 -16.85 14.88
N HIS A 24 -25.23 -15.80 15.32
CA HIS A 24 -24.13 -15.24 14.54
C HIS A 24 -22.90 -16.14 14.68
N THR A 25 -22.24 -16.43 13.56
CA THR A 25 -20.97 -17.16 13.60
C THR A 25 -19.87 -16.21 14.04
N ILE A 26 -19.19 -16.50 15.15
CA ILE A 26 -17.99 -15.75 15.57
C ILE A 26 -16.87 -16.06 14.57
N LEU A 27 -16.32 -15.03 13.92
CA LEU A 27 -15.18 -15.15 13.02
C LEU A 27 -13.97 -14.41 13.61
N PRO A 28 -12.74 -14.90 13.37
CA PRO A 28 -11.54 -14.18 13.77
C PRO A 28 -11.41 -12.86 13.00
N SER A 29 -10.65 -11.91 13.55
CA SER A 29 -10.27 -10.70 12.82
C SER A 29 -9.52 -11.06 11.54
N ALA A 30 -9.90 -10.44 10.43
CA ALA A 30 -9.12 -10.47 9.20
C ALA A 30 -7.83 -9.66 9.35
N SER A 31 -6.90 -9.89 8.42
CA SER A 31 -5.65 -9.14 8.28
C SER A 31 -5.89 -7.65 8.06
N LEU A 32 -4.99 -6.80 8.54
CA LEU A 32 -4.91 -5.39 8.19
C LEU A 32 -4.48 -5.16 6.73
N VAL A 33 -3.96 -6.19 6.07
CA VAL A 33 -3.67 -6.23 4.63
C VAL A 33 -4.87 -6.87 3.92
N PRO A 34 -5.77 -6.07 3.32
CA PRO A 34 -6.96 -6.60 2.66
C PRO A 34 -6.63 -7.24 1.31
N GLU A 35 -7.45 -8.21 0.90
CA GLU A 35 -7.43 -8.75 -0.47
C GLU A 35 -8.00 -7.76 -1.50
N ASP A 36 -8.82 -6.79 -1.05
CA ASP A 36 -9.39 -5.75 -1.90
C ASP A 36 -8.28 -4.81 -2.42
N PRO A 37 -8.03 -4.76 -3.75
CA PRO A 37 -6.96 -3.93 -4.32
C PRO A 37 -7.29 -2.43 -4.30
N THR A 38 -8.53 -2.04 -4.01
CA THR A 38 -8.97 -0.63 -4.00
C THR A 38 -8.59 0.10 -2.71
N VAL A 39 -8.17 -0.62 -1.67
CA VAL A 39 -7.81 -0.06 -0.37
C VAL A 39 -6.46 -0.58 0.11
N LEU A 40 -5.69 0.29 0.76
CA LEU A 40 -4.39 -0.10 1.31
C LEU A 40 -4.51 -0.89 2.60
N LEU A 41 -5.45 -0.56 3.49
CA LEU A 41 -5.56 -1.18 4.81
C LEU A 41 -7.01 -1.52 5.11
N THR A 42 -7.22 -2.46 6.02
CA THR A 42 -8.56 -2.75 6.54
C THR A 42 -9.03 -1.60 7.43
N ILE A 43 -9.98 -0.80 6.91
CA ILE A 43 -10.48 0.43 7.55
C ILE A 43 -11.79 0.26 8.34
N ALA A 44 -12.47 -0.88 8.17
CA ALA A 44 -13.78 -1.16 8.75
C ALA A 44 -14.03 -2.66 8.91
N GLY A 45 -14.93 -3.02 9.84
CA GLY A 45 -15.36 -4.39 10.12
C GLY A 45 -15.98 -5.11 8.92
N MET A 46 -16.68 -4.37 8.07
CA MET A 46 -17.41 -4.91 6.92
C MET A 46 -16.52 -5.26 5.73
N LEU A 47 -15.31 -4.70 5.65
CA LEU A 47 -14.46 -4.78 4.45
C LEU A 47 -14.16 -6.22 4.00
N PRO A 48 -13.86 -7.18 4.90
CA PRO A 48 -13.68 -8.57 4.53
C PRO A 48 -14.93 -9.23 3.91
N PHE A 49 -16.11 -8.65 4.16
CA PHE A 49 -17.40 -9.16 3.67
C PHE A 49 -17.95 -8.40 2.46
N LYS A 50 -17.25 -7.37 1.97
CA LYS A 50 -17.66 -6.58 0.79
C LYS A 50 -18.03 -7.46 -0.43
N PRO A 51 -17.28 -8.53 -0.78
CA PRO A 51 -17.67 -9.42 -1.88
C PRO A 51 -19.00 -10.15 -1.65
N ILE A 52 -19.35 -10.45 -0.39
CA ILE A 52 -20.63 -11.09 -0.04
C ILE A 52 -21.77 -10.08 -0.21
N PHE A 53 -21.60 -8.84 0.28
CA PHE A 53 -22.61 -7.78 0.12
C PHE A 53 -22.89 -7.44 -1.35
N LEU A 54 -21.86 -7.54 -2.21
CA LEU A 54 -21.97 -7.37 -3.66
C LEU A 54 -22.52 -8.60 -4.40
N GLY A 55 -22.73 -9.72 -3.72
CA GLY A 55 -23.15 -10.98 -4.34
C GLY A 55 -22.07 -11.65 -5.21
N GLN A 56 -20.82 -11.18 -5.14
CA GLN A 56 -19.68 -11.73 -5.87
C GLN A 56 -19.19 -13.04 -5.24
N GLN A 57 -19.41 -13.21 -3.94
CA GLN A 57 -19.13 -14.46 -3.22
C GLN A 57 -20.40 -15.01 -2.55
N PRO A 58 -20.58 -16.34 -2.51
CA PRO A 58 -21.71 -16.93 -1.82
C PRO A 58 -21.59 -16.70 -0.31
N ARG A 59 -22.72 -16.38 0.34
CA ARG A 59 -22.79 -16.32 1.81
C ARG A 59 -22.52 -17.72 2.40
N LYS A 60 -21.41 -17.87 3.12
CA LYS A 60 -21.08 -19.12 3.84
C LYS A 60 -21.91 -19.27 5.12
N TYR A 61 -22.27 -18.15 5.72
CA TYR A 61 -23.07 -18.05 6.93
C TYR A 61 -24.15 -16.99 6.71
N PRO A 62 -25.37 -17.13 7.26
CA PRO A 62 -26.42 -16.11 7.14
C PRO A 62 -26.13 -14.89 8.03
N ARG A 63 -25.38 -15.10 9.13
CA ARG A 63 -25.05 -14.10 10.15
C ARG A 63 -23.61 -14.29 10.63
N ALA A 64 -22.88 -13.21 10.89
CA ALA A 64 -21.51 -13.27 11.41
C ALA A 64 -21.25 -12.18 12.45
N THR A 65 -20.29 -12.40 13.37
CA THR A 65 -19.82 -11.37 14.30
C THR A 65 -18.31 -11.42 14.46
N THR A 66 -17.66 -10.26 14.59
CA THR A 66 -16.20 -10.12 14.68
C THR A 66 -15.78 -9.00 15.63
N SER A 67 -14.54 -9.09 16.12
CA SER A 67 -13.76 -7.94 16.61
C SER A 67 -12.67 -7.66 15.60
N GLN A 68 -12.94 -6.77 14.64
CA GLN A 68 -12.04 -6.51 13.52
C GLN A 68 -11.02 -5.42 13.89
N LYS A 69 -9.73 -5.74 13.77
CA LYS A 69 -8.64 -4.76 13.77
C LYS A 69 -8.81 -3.81 12.58
N CYS A 70 -8.82 -2.51 12.84
CA CYS A 70 -8.93 -1.49 11.80
C CYS A 70 -7.78 -0.48 11.91
N ILE A 71 -7.29 0.01 10.76
CA ILE A 71 -6.40 1.17 10.72
C ILE A 71 -6.97 2.24 9.82
N ARG A 72 -7.01 3.48 10.32
CA ARG A 72 -7.38 4.69 9.55
C ARG A 72 -6.29 5.74 9.71
N THR A 73 -5.94 6.39 8.61
CA THR A 73 -4.88 7.43 8.59
C THR A 73 -5.37 8.78 8.07
N ASN A 74 -6.65 8.90 7.74
CA ASN A 74 -7.24 10.13 7.20
C ASN A 74 -7.11 11.28 8.22
N ASP A 75 -7.38 10.97 9.49
CA ASP A 75 -7.38 11.93 10.59
C ASP A 75 -6.19 11.74 11.53
N ILE A 76 -5.05 11.31 10.98
CA ILE A 76 -3.85 11.02 11.77
C ILE A 76 -3.39 12.23 12.61
N GLU A 77 -3.66 13.46 12.14
CA GLU A 77 -3.34 14.70 12.87
C GLU A 77 -4.25 14.96 14.09
N ASN A 78 -5.41 14.30 14.16
CA ASN A 78 -6.33 14.38 15.31
C ASN A 78 -5.95 13.42 16.44
N VAL A 79 -5.06 12.46 16.19
CA VAL A 79 -4.59 11.47 17.17
C VAL A 79 -3.79 12.17 18.26
N GLY A 80 -4.14 11.89 19.51
CA GLY A 80 -3.58 12.48 20.72
C GLY A 80 -4.14 13.87 21.06
N ARG A 81 -4.60 14.63 20.06
CA ARG A 81 -5.18 15.97 20.24
C ARG A 81 -6.65 15.92 20.66
N THR A 82 -7.44 15.11 19.97
CA THR A 82 -8.85 14.87 20.31
C THR A 82 -8.95 13.75 21.35
N ALA A 83 -10.11 13.62 22.02
CA ALA A 83 -10.32 12.57 23.02
C ALA A 83 -10.58 11.17 22.44
N ARG A 84 -10.84 11.07 21.13
CA ARG A 84 -11.45 9.87 20.53
C ARG A 84 -10.78 9.26 19.30
N HIS A 85 -9.94 10.01 18.58
CA HIS A 85 -9.40 9.53 17.29
C HIS A 85 -8.25 8.56 17.49
N HIS A 86 -8.24 7.45 16.77
CA HIS A 86 -7.19 6.46 16.83
C HIS A 86 -6.70 6.11 15.43
N THR A 87 -5.41 5.82 15.30
CA THR A 87 -4.89 5.20 14.06
C THR A 87 -5.32 3.75 14.01
N PHE A 88 -5.15 3.03 15.12
CA PHE A 88 -5.59 1.65 15.27
C PHE A 88 -6.72 1.57 16.28
N PHE A 89 -7.78 0.85 15.94
CA PHE A 89 -8.90 0.59 16.85
C PHE A 89 -9.56 -0.74 16.48
N GLU A 90 -10.37 -1.26 17.38
CA GLU A 90 -11.17 -2.45 17.11
C GLU A 90 -12.63 -2.09 16.88
N MET A 91 -13.16 -2.59 15.76
CA MET A 91 -14.56 -2.45 15.40
C MET A 91 -15.27 -3.78 15.69
N LEU A 92 -16.11 -3.77 16.72
CA LEU A 92 -17.01 -4.88 17.03
C LEU A 92 -18.19 -4.82 16.07
N GLY A 93 -18.39 -5.88 15.27
CA GLY A 93 -19.41 -5.91 14.24
C GLY A 93 -20.32 -7.12 14.31
N ASN A 94 -21.61 -6.92 14.02
CA ASN A 94 -22.55 -7.97 13.67
C ASN A 94 -23.05 -7.74 12.25
N PHE A 95 -23.10 -8.82 11.47
CA PHE A 95 -23.42 -8.78 10.06
C PHE A 95 -24.59 -9.71 9.76
N SER A 96 -25.56 -9.21 9.00
CA SER A 96 -26.67 -10.00 8.42
C SER A 96 -26.51 -10.01 6.91
N PHE A 97 -26.46 -11.20 6.33
CA PHE A 97 -26.35 -11.40 4.89
C PHE A 97 -27.71 -11.81 4.30
N GLY A 98 -28.69 -10.90 4.32
CA GLY A 98 -30.04 -11.16 3.84
C GLY A 98 -30.90 -12.02 4.77
N ASP A 99 -30.66 -11.96 6.08
CA ASP A 99 -31.34 -12.81 7.07
C ASP A 99 -32.32 -12.03 7.97
N TYR A 100 -31.83 -10.98 8.64
CA TYR A 100 -32.64 -9.97 9.35
C TYR A 100 -32.26 -8.55 8.92
N PHE A 101 -33.07 -7.56 9.32
CA PHE A 101 -32.86 -6.15 8.95
C PHE A 101 -33.10 -5.18 10.13
N LYS A 102 -33.62 -3.98 9.87
CA LYS A 102 -33.76 -2.88 10.85
C LYS A 102 -34.43 -3.27 12.18
N PRO A 103 -35.59 -3.97 12.22
CA PRO A 103 -36.28 -4.21 13.48
C PRO A 103 -35.44 -5.01 14.48
N GLU A 104 -34.81 -6.08 14.03
CA GLU A 104 -33.96 -6.93 14.85
C GLU A 104 -32.63 -6.25 15.15
N ALA A 105 -32.01 -5.59 14.16
CA ALA A 105 -30.73 -4.88 14.35
C ALA A 105 -30.83 -3.81 15.45
N ILE A 106 -31.86 -2.97 15.38
CA ILE A 106 -32.12 -1.90 16.36
C ILE A 106 -32.44 -2.50 17.75
N ALA A 107 -33.28 -3.54 17.81
CA ALA A 107 -33.63 -4.19 19.08
C ALA A 107 -32.41 -4.84 19.76
N PHE A 108 -31.57 -5.53 18.99
CA PHE A 108 -30.36 -6.16 19.52
C PHE A 108 -29.35 -5.13 20.00
N ALA A 109 -29.11 -4.06 19.23
CA ALA A 109 -28.19 -3.01 19.61
C ALA A 109 -28.63 -2.29 20.91
N TRP A 110 -29.93 -2.04 21.05
CA TRP A 110 -30.48 -1.44 22.27
C TRP A 110 -30.42 -2.37 23.47
N GLU A 111 -30.74 -3.65 23.29
CA GLU A 111 -30.66 -4.66 24.35
C GLU A 111 -29.22 -4.84 24.84
N LEU A 112 -28.26 -4.95 23.92
CA LEU A 112 -26.84 -5.04 24.24
C LEU A 112 -26.38 -3.82 25.05
N SER A 113 -26.72 -2.62 24.59
CA SER A 113 -26.33 -1.37 25.24
C SER A 113 -26.93 -1.23 26.65
N THR A 114 -28.24 -1.45 26.79
CA THR A 114 -28.96 -1.13 28.03
C THR A 114 -29.09 -2.29 29.02
N LYS A 115 -29.25 -3.53 28.53
CA LYS A 115 -29.50 -4.70 29.40
C LYS A 115 -28.22 -5.46 29.71
N ILE A 116 -27.35 -5.62 28.71
CA ILE A 116 -26.13 -6.42 28.86
C ILE A 116 -25.00 -5.55 29.42
N PHE A 117 -24.71 -4.41 28.78
CA PHE A 117 -23.71 -3.47 29.27
C PHE A 117 -24.22 -2.53 30.36
N GLY A 118 -25.54 -2.46 30.56
CA GLY A 118 -26.13 -1.70 31.66
C GLY A 118 -26.05 -0.19 31.49
N LEU A 119 -25.93 0.32 30.26
CA LEU A 119 -25.96 1.76 30.01
C LEU A 119 -27.35 2.32 30.36
N PRO A 120 -27.42 3.38 31.18
CA PRO A 120 -28.71 3.99 31.52
C PRO A 120 -29.38 4.56 30.26
N PRO A 121 -30.66 4.23 29.97
CA PRO A 121 -31.35 4.72 28.77
C PRO A 121 -31.43 6.24 28.65
N ASP A 122 -31.46 6.96 29.77
CA ASP A 122 -31.46 8.43 29.87
C ASP A 122 -30.12 9.08 29.49
N HIS A 123 -29.06 8.28 29.38
CA HIS A 123 -27.79 8.70 28.80
C HIS A 123 -27.69 8.39 27.30
N LEU A 124 -28.70 7.79 26.67
CA LEU A 124 -28.63 7.38 25.26
C LEU A 124 -29.46 8.31 24.38
N VAL A 125 -28.86 8.75 23.28
CA VAL A 125 -29.52 9.49 22.20
C VAL A 125 -29.25 8.73 20.91
N VAL A 126 -30.21 8.72 19.99
CA VAL A 126 -30.04 8.03 18.71
C VAL A 126 -30.17 9.01 17.56
N SER A 127 -29.48 8.74 16.46
CA SER A 127 -29.66 9.43 15.19
C SER A 127 -30.20 8.50 14.11
N VAL A 128 -30.87 9.06 13.11
CA VAL A 128 -31.32 8.36 11.89
C VAL A 128 -31.13 9.27 10.69
N PHE A 129 -30.94 8.68 9.52
CA PHE A 129 -30.94 9.43 8.26
C PHE A 129 -32.24 10.23 8.10
N ARG A 130 -32.12 11.49 7.66
CA ARG A 130 -33.25 12.42 7.50
C ARG A 130 -34.47 11.85 6.77
N GLU A 131 -34.26 10.93 5.84
CA GLU A 131 -35.30 10.29 5.01
C GLU A 131 -35.68 8.87 5.48
N ASP A 132 -35.07 8.33 6.55
CA ASP A 132 -35.36 6.98 7.07
C ASP A 132 -36.47 6.97 8.14
N ASP A 133 -37.71 7.16 7.70
CA ASP A 133 -38.90 7.11 8.55
C ASP A 133 -39.14 5.74 9.20
N GLU A 134 -38.64 4.67 8.58
CA GLU A 134 -38.78 3.30 9.09
C GLU A 134 -37.93 3.12 10.35
N ALA A 135 -36.66 3.51 10.32
CA ALA A 135 -35.78 3.46 11.49
C ALA A 135 -36.31 4.36 12.61
N PHE A 136 -36.75 5.59 12.29
CA PHE A 136 -37.36 6.50 13.25
C PHE A 136 -38.56 5.88 13.97
N ALA A 137 -39.48 5.25 13.21
CA ALA A 137 -40.66 4.61 13.79
C ALA A 137 -40.29 3.40 14.67
N ILE A 138 -39.28 2.60 14.29
CA ILE A 138 -38.82 1.48 15.12
C ILE A 138 -38.28 1.98 16.47
N TRP A 139 -37.40 2.99 16.46
CA TRP A 139 -36.86 3.58 17.70
C TRP A 139 -37.97 4.17 18.59
N ARG A 140 -38.90 4.92 18.01
CA ARG A 140 -39.99 5.55 18.75
C ARG A 140 -41.00 4.54 19.29
N ASP A 141 -41.51 3.65 18.44
CA ASP A 141 -42.69 2.84 18.74
C ASP A 141 -42.37 1.47 19.32
N LYS A 142 -41.26 0.84 18.88
CA LYS A 142 -40.88 -0.50 19.32
C LYS A 142 -39.88 -0.47 20.47
N ILE A 143 -38.89 0.42 20.41
CA ILE A 143 -37.91 0.58 21.49
C ILE A 143 -38.44 1.51 22.59
N GLY A 144 -39.19 2.54 22.22
CA GLY A 144 -39.79 3.48 23.17
C GLY A 144 -38.92 4.70 23.47
N ILE A 145 -38.00 5.06 22.56
CA ILE A 145 -37.20 6.29 22.72
C ILE A 145 -38.10 7.51 22.44
N PRO A 146 -38.11 8.53 23.32
CA PRO A 146 -38.83 9.77 23.07
C PRO A 146 -38.39 10.42 21.75
N ALA A 147 -39.36 10.90 20.96
CA ALA A 147 -39.09 11.41 19.61
C ALA A 147 -38.05 12.55 19.57
N HIS A 148 -37.97 13.38 20.62
CA HIS A 148 -37.01 14.48 20.72
C HIS A 148 -35.57 14.04 21.02
N ARG A 149 -35.35 12.75 21.36
CA ARG A 149 -34.03 12.11 21.50
C ARG A 149 -33.68 11.22 20.30
N ILE A 150 -34.44 11.34 19.20
CA ILE A 150 -34.17 10.71 17.91
C ILE A 150 -33.83 11.83 16.93
N GLN A 151 -32.54 12.11 16.74
CA GLN A 151 -32.08 13.17 15.86
C GLN A 151 -32.11 12.72 14.40
N ARG A 152 -32.54 13.60 13.50
CA ARG A 152 -32.45 13.36 12.05
C ARG A 152 -31.23 14.07 11.52
N MET A 153 -30.28 13.31 10.96
CA MET A 153 -29.04 13.85 10.41
C MET A 153 -28.97 13.63 8.90
N ASP A 154 -28.01 14.29 8.25
CA ASP A 154 -27.95 14.35 6.81
C ASP A 154 -27.20 13.15 6.18
N GLU A 155 -26.74 13.29 4.93
CA GLU A 155 -26.06 12.20 4.22
C GLU A 155 -24.62 12.02 4.71
N GLU A 156 -23.97 13.09 5.17
CA GLU A 156 -22.60 13.05 5.69
C GLU A 156 -22.53 12.23 6.99
N ASP A 157 -23.55 12.36 7.83
CA ASP A 157 -23.61 11.68 9.14
C ASP A 157 -24.30 10.31 9.10
N ASN A 158 -25.43 10.21 8.40
CA ASN A 158 -26.32 9.05 8.50
C ASN A 158 -26.58 8.33 7.18
N PHE A 159 -25.67 8.43 6.21
CA PHE A 159 -25.70 7.58 5.02
C PHE A 159 -24.32 6.97 4.74
N TRP A 160 -24.25 5.65 4.79
CA TRP A 160 -22.98 4.94 4.63
C TRP A 160 -22.82 4.40 3.21
N ALA A 161 -21.60 4.51 2.67
CA ALA A 161 -21.21 3.92 1.39
C ALA A 161 -19.85 3.22 1.48
N SER A 162 -19.70 2.09 0.78
CA SER A 162 -18.45 1.32 0.75
C SER A 162 -17.31 1.97 -0.07
N GLY A 163 -17.58 3.10 -0.71
CA GLY A 163 -16.68 3.83 -1.60
C GLY A 163 -17.47 4.67 -2.62
N PRO A 164 -16.82 5.17 -3.67
CA PRO A 164 -17.48 5.89 -4.77
C PRO A 164 -18.58 5.06 -5.44
N THR A 165 -18.38 3.74 -5.50
CA THR A 165 -19.35 2.76 -5.99
C THR A 165 -19.48 1.59 -5.01
N GLY A 166 -20.57 0.83 -5.11
CA GLY A 166 -20.80 -0.39 -4.32
C GLY A 166 -21.97 -0.31 -3.34
N PRO A 167 -22.09 -1.26 -2.39
CA PRO A 167 -23.19 -1.30 -1.45
C PRO A 167 -23.19 -0.08 -0.53
N CYS A 168 -24.39 0.41 -0.24
CA CYS A 168 -24.65 1.59 0.59
C CYS A 168 -26.07 1.54 1.18
N GLY A 169 -26.35 2.46 2.11
CA GLY A 169 -27.66 2.62 2.70
C GLY A 169 -27.70 3.63 3.84
N PRO A 170 -28.90 4.02 4.30
CA PRO A 170 -29.04 4.83 5.49
C PRO A 170 -28.47 4.10 6.70
N CYS A 171 -28.03 4.85 7.71
CA CYS A 171 -27.65 4.28 9.00
C CYS A 171 -28.36 5.01 10.15
N SER A 172 -28.24 4.39 11.32
CA SER A 172 -28.68 4.92 12.60
C SER A 172 -27.58 4.69 13.61
N GLU A 173 -27.32 5.66 14.47
CA GLU A 173 -26.23 5.59 15.43
C GLU A 173 -26.71 5.80 16.85
N ILE A 174 -25.98 5.25 17.81
CA ILE A 174 -26.25 5.40 19.24
C ILE A 174 -25.12 6.22 19.87
N TYR A 175 -25.51 7.31 20.50
CA TYR A 175 -24.65 8.25 21.20
C TYR A 175 -24.81 8.10 22.70
N TYR A 176 -23.70 8.19 23.43
CA TYR A 176 -23.68 8.30 24.88
C TYR A 176 -23.52 9.77 25.28
N ASP A 177 -24.45 10.26 26.10
CA ASP A 177 -24.44 11.59 26.72
C ASP A 177 -23.67 11.53 28.04
N PHE A 178 -22.51 12.19 28.10
CA PHE A 178 -21.74 12.33 29.33
C PHE A 178 -22.36 13.33 30.30
N HIS A 179 -23.25 14.21 29.82
CA HIS A 179 -23.83 15.32 30.58
C HIS A 179 -25.37 15.37 30.44
N PRO A 180 -26.11 14.31 30.81
CA PRO A 180 -27.57 14.30 30.74
C PRO A 180 -28.21 15.35 31.66
N GLU A 181 -27.50 15.85 32.67
CA GLU A 181 -27.93 16.95 33.53
C GLU A 181 -28.17 18.27 32.79
N LEU A 182 -27.62 18.43 31.59
CA LEU A 182 -27.85 19.61 30.73
C LEU A 182 -29.22 19.57 30.03
N GLY A 183 -29.96 18.46 30.12
CA GLY A 183 -31.29 18.30 29.54
C GLY A 183 -31.30 18.14 28.02
N ASP A 184 -32.50 18.04 27.46
CA ASP A 184 -32.72 17.64 26.05
C ASP A 184 -33.07 18.81 25.10
N ASP A 185 -33.17 20.05 25.60
CA ASP A 185 -33.69 21.18 24.81
C ASP A 185 -32.78 21.58 23.63
N ASN A 186 -31.49 21.24 23.68
CA ASN A 186 -30.50 21.52 22.64
C ASN A 186 -29.54 20.32 22.48
N ILE A 187 -30.07 19.16 22.08
CA ILE A 187 -29.23 18.01 21.72
C ILE A 187 -28.51 18.34 20.41
N ASP A 188 -27.20 18.52 20.50
CA ASP A 188 -26.28 18.69 19.39
C ASP A 188 -25.31 17.51 19.38
N LEU A 189 -25.51 16.55 18.48
CA LEU A 189 -24.68 15.34 18.41
C LEU A 189 -23.27 15.61 17.89
N GLU A 190 -23.01 16.80 17.33
CA GLU A 190 -21.67 17.24 16.91
C GLU A 190 -20.84 17.79 18.10
N ASP A 191 -21.46 18.00 19.28
CA ASP A 191 -20.76 18.40 20.51
C ASP A 191 -19.97 17.22 21.12
N ASP A 192 -18.74 17.05 20.63
CA ASP A 192 -17.77 16.04 21.10
C ASP A 192 -17.41 16.16 22.59
N SER A 193 -17.71 17.28 23.25
CA SER A 193 -17.50 17.43 24.70
C SER A 193 -18.59 16.76 25.53
N ARG A 194 -19.76 16.52 24.92
CA ARG A 194 -20.93 15.94 25.58
C ARG A 194 -21.30 14.57 25.03
N PHE A 195 -21.28 14.38 23.72
CA PHE A 195 -21.74 13.15 23.09
C PHE A 195 -20.60 12.36 22.46
N ILE A 196 -20.72 11.04 22.52
CA ILE A 196 -19.84 10.14 21.76
C ILE A 196 -20.67 9.06 21.07
N GLU A 197 -20.58 8.99 19.75
CA GLU A 197 -21.06 7.85 18.98
C GLU A 197 -20.28 6.61 19.41
N PHE A 198 -20.94 5.53 19.80
CA PHE A 198 -20.25 4.29 20.14
C PHE A 198 -20.75 3.08 19.36
N TYR A 199 -21.90 3.20 18.68
CA TYR A 199 -22.47 2.12 17.89
C TYR A 199 -23.22 2.64 16.65
N ASN A 200 -22.72 2.31 15.47
CA ASN A 200 -23.35 2.59 14.17
C ASN A 200 -24.04 1.33 13.60
N LEU A 201 -25.26 1.49 13.09
CA LEU A 201 -26.11 0.47 12.47
C LEU A 201 -26.39 0.86 11.01
N VAL A 202 -25.68 0.24 10.07
CA VAL A 202 -25.83 0.47 8.64
C VAL A 202 -26.87 -0.48 8.02
N PHE A 203 -27.87 0.11 7.37
CA PHE A 203 -28.96 -0.59 6.72
C PHE A 203 -28.72 -0.70 5.21
N MET A 204 -27.73 -1.51 4.83
CA MET A 204 -27.35 -1.69 3.42
C MET A 204 -28.52 -2.24 2.60
N GLN A 205 -29.02 -1.43 1.67
CA GLN A 205 -30.18 -1.77 0.84
C GLN A 205 -30.06 -1.26 -0.60
N TYR A 206 -29.01 -0.50 -0.93
CA TYR A 206 -28.74 0.02 -2.26
C TYR A 206 -27.33 -0.32 -2.74
N ASN A 207 -27.14 -0.30 -4.05
CA ASN A 207 -25.85 -0.27 -4.73
C ASN A 207 -25.74 1.04 -5.50
N ARG A 208 -24.65 1.78 -5.27
CA ARG A 208 -24.31 3.03 -5.95
C ARG A 208 -23.43 2.75 -7.17
N ASP A 209 -23.85 3.20 -8.35
CA ASP A 209 -23.05 3.15 -9.57
C ASP A 209 -22.10 4.36 -9.69
N ALA A 210 -21.29 4.41 -10.77
CA ALA A 210 -20.29 5.46 -10.97
C ALA A 210 -20.90 6.84 -11.22
N GLU A 211 -22.13 6.88 -11.72
CA GLU A 211 -22.94 8.07 -11.94
C GLU A 211 -23.68 8.53 -10.68
N GLY A 212 -23.61 7.75 -9.59
CA GLY A 212 -24.24 8.02 -8.29
C GLY A 212 -25.68 7.53 -8.17
N ASN A 213 -26.21 6.79 -9.15
CA ASN A 213 -27.57 6.25 -9.06
C ASN A 213 -27.63 5.10 -8.05
N LEU A 214 -28.74 5.05 -7.31
CA LEU A 214 -29.01 4.03 -6.31
C LEU A 214 -29.95 2.96 -6.88
N THR A 215 -29.50 1.71 -6.88
CA THR A 215 -30.30 0.54 -7.26
C THR A 215 -30.51 -0.39 -6.07
N PRO A 216 -31.69 -0.98 -5.84
CA PRO A 216 -31.89 -1.90 -4.73
C PRO A 216 -30.96 -3.12 -4.79
N LEU A 217 -30.36 -3.49 -3.66
CA LEU A 217 -29.62 -4.75 -3.54
C LEU A 217 -30.57 -5.95 -3.62
N GLN A 218 -30.07 -7.07 -4.15
CA GLN A 218 -30.83 -8.33 -4.19
C GLN A 218 -31.25 -8.78 -2.78
N ASN A 219 -30.36 -8.61 -1.80
CA ASN A 219 -30.60 -8.88 -0.39
C ASN A 219 -30.29 -7.61 0.41
N ARG A 220 -31.16 -7.27 1.36
CA ARG A 220 -30.88 -6.23 2.35
C ARG A 220 -29.97 -6.80 3.43
N ASN A 221 -28.93 -6.06 3.80
CA ASN A 221 -27.90 -6.52 4.71
C ASN A 221 -27.78 -5.60 5.91
N ILE A 222 -27.26 -6.14 7.01
CA ILE A 222 -26.87 -5.34 8.18
C ILE A 222 -25.36 -5.39 8.27
N ASP A 223 -24.78 -4.22 8.47
CA ASP A 223 -23.43 -4.00 8.95
C ASP A 223 -23.51 -3.08 10.15
N THR A 224 -22.74 -3.38 11.18
CA THR A 224 -22.67 -2.52 12.35
C THR A 224 -21.23 -2.32 12.75
N GLY A 225 -20.93 -1.18 13.35
CA GLY A 225 -19.63 -0.94 14.00
C GLY A 225 -19.83 -0.34 15.38
N MET A 226 -19.49 -1.11 16.42
CA MET A 226 -19.30 -0.59 17.76
C MET A 226 -17.79 -0.39 18.01
N GLY A 227 -17.40 0.83 18.39
CA GLY A 227 -16.01 1.14 18.71
C GLY A 227 -15.62 0.60 20.07
N LEU A 228 -14.73 -0.38 20.13
CA LEU A 228 -14.33 -1.02 21.40
C LEU A 228 -13.73 0.00 22.38
N GLU A 229 -12.83 0.86 21.90
CA GLU A 229 -12.19 1.91 22.71
C GLU A 229 -13.21 2.89 23.30
N ARG A 230 -14.23 3.28 22.51
CA ARG A 230 -15.28 4.20 22.94
C ARG A 230 -16.17 3.54 24.00
N MET A 231 -16.54 2.28 23.78
CA MET A 231 -17.31 1.52 24.76
C MET A 231 -16.52 1.32 26.07
N ALA A 232 -15.22 1.08 25.98
CA ALA A 232 -14.33 1.01 27.14
C ALA A 232 -14.27 2.35 27.88
N GLN A 233 -14.19 3.49 27.19
CA GLN A 233 -14.25 4.82 27.82
C GLN A 233 -15.51 4.97 28.68
N ILE A 234 -16.67 4.66 28.10
CA ILE A 234 -17.98 4.78 28.76
C ILE A 234 -18.05 3.88 30.00
N LEU A 235 -17.78 2.57 29.84
CA LEU A 235 -17.95 1.59 30.91
C LEU A 235 -16.91 1.72 32.02
N GLN A 236 -15.69 2.15 31.68
CA GLN A 236 -14.62 2.37 32.66
C GLN A 236 -14.70 3.75 33.29
N LYS A 237 -15.55 4.65 32.77
CA LYS A 237 -15.74 6.02 33.27
C LYS A 237 -14.41 6.78 33.32
N VAL A 238 -13.68 6.73 32.21
CA VAL A 238 -12.41 7.45 32.02
C VAL A 238 -12.64 8.62 31.07
N PRO A 239 -11.84 9.71 31.16
CA PRO A 239 -12.16 10.96 30.48
C PRO A 239 -11.98 10.91 28.96
N ASN A 240 -11.26 9.93 28.42
CA ASN A 240 -11.02 9.79 26.98
C ASN A 240 -10.65 8.33 26.62
N ASN A 241 -10.65 8.01 25.32
CA ASN A 241 -10.37 6.66 24.83
C ASN A 241 -8.94 6.17 25.13
N TYR A 242 -7.99 7.09 25.35
CA TYR A 242 -6.58 6.74 25.63
C TYR A 242 -6.33 6.32 27.08
N GLU A 243 -7.26 6.61 27.98
CA GLU A 243 -7.13 6.30 29.40
C GLU A 243 -7.82 4.98 29.77
N THR A 244 -8.17 4.18 28.77
CA THR A 244 -8.72 2.84 28.91
C THR A 244 -7.62 1.79 29.11
N ASP A 245 -7.98 0.62 29.64
CA ASP A 245 -7.07 -0.51 29.83
C ASP A 245 -6.44 -1.03 28.52
N LEU A 246 -7.07 -0.77 27.37
CA LEU A 246 -6.64 -1.19 26.03
C LEU A 246 -5.38 -0.46 25.52
N ILE A 247 -5.03 0.68 26.10
CA ILE A 247 -3.96 1.53 25.55
C ILE A 247 -3.18 2.30 26.63
N PHE A 248 -3.82 2.72 27.72
CA PHE A 248 -3.15 3.48 28.78
C PHE A 248 -1.88 2.82 29.33
N PRO A 249 -1.78 1.47 29.48
CA PRO A 249 -0.54 0.86 29.92
C PRO A 249 0.64 1.04 28.94
N ILE A 250 0.36 1.19 27.64
CA ILE A 250 1.37 1.51 26.61
C ILE A 250 1.86 2.94 26.79
N ILE A 251 0.92 3.88 26.92
CA ILE A 251 1.17 5.31 27.17
C ILE A 251 2.00 5.49 28.44
N LYS A 252 1.62 4.81 29.52
CA LYS A 252 2.34 4.82 30.79
C LYS A 252 3.77 4.30 30.64
N THR A 253 3.98 3.24 29.85
CA THR A 253 5.33 2.71 29.58
C THR A 253 6.22 3.77 28.91
N ALA A 254 5.68 4.53 27.95
CA ALA A 254 6.40 5.64 27.34
C ALA A 254 6.70 6.78 28.35
N ALA A 255 5.73 7.10 29.22
CA ALA A 255 5.91 8.10 30.28
C ALA A 255 6.99 7.69 31.29
N ASP A 256 6.98 6.41 31.71
CA ASP A 256 7.97 5.84 32.63
C ASP A 256 9.38 5.87 32.02
N ILE A 257 9.52 5.59 30.72
CA ILE A 257 10.80 5.71 29.99
C ILE A 257 11.29 7.17 29.94
N ALA A 258 10.37 8.13 29.75
CA ALA A 258 10.69 9.55 29.75
C ALA A 258 10.95 10.12 31.17
N GLY A 259 10.62 9.37 32.23
CA GLY A 259 10.68 9.86 33.61
C GLY A 259 9.59 10.91 33.94
N ILE A 260 8.44 10.83 33.27
CA ILE A 260 7.35 11.82 33.35
C ILE A 260 6.12 11.22 34.04
N ASP A 261 5.47 12.01 34.90
CA ASP A 261 4.17 11.68 35.50
C ASP A 261 3.04 12.17 34.58
N TYR A 262 2.36 11.24 33.88
CA TYR A 262 1.27 11.55 32.94
C TYR A 262 0.17 12.42 33.58
N ALA A 263 -0.20 12.16 34.83
CA ALA A 263 -1.30 12.86 35.50
C ALA A 263 -0.98 14.33 35.80
N LYS A 264 0.30 14.66 35.94
CA LYS A 264 0.79 16.02 36.22
C LYS A 264 1.31 16.76 34.99
N SER A 265 1.27 16.10 33.83
CA SER A 265 1.78 16.63 32.58
C SER A 265 0.83 17.66 31.98
N ASP A 266 1.37 18.59 31.20
CA ASP A 266 0.56 19.48 30.37
C ASP A 266 -0.07 18.73 29.18
N GLU A 267 -1.03 19.35 28.50
CA GLU A 267 -1.73 18.72 27.38
C GLU A 267 -0.82 18.42 26.18
N LYS A 268 0.25 19.21 25.97
CA LYS A 268 1.22 18.95 24.91
C LYS A 268 1.98 17.64 25.16
N THR A 269 2.44 17.43 26.39
CA THR A 269 3.14 16.21 26.80
C THR A 269 2.20 15.00 26.76
N LYS A 270 0.96 15.16 27.24
CA LYS A 270 -0.06 14.10 27.14
C LYS A 270 -0.36 13.74 25.68
N THR A 271 -0.45 14.73 24.79
CA THR A 271 -0.66 14.53 23.36
C THR A 271 0.45 13.65 22.78
N SER A 272 1.72 13.98 23.03
CA SER A 272 2.86 13.14 22.59
C SER A 272 2.81 11.72 23.14
N LEU A 273 2.48 11.56 24.42
CA LEU A 273 2.34 10.24 25.04
C LEU A 273 1.20 9.42 24.43
N LYS A 274 0.07 10.04 24.12
CA LYS A 274 -1.07 9.41 23.43
C LYS A 274 -0.71 8.99 22.01
N VAL A 275 -0.02 9.84 21.24
CA VAL A 275 0.46 9.51 19.89
C VAL A 275 1.41 8.32 19.92
N ILE A 276 2.37 8.30 20.85
CA ILE A 276 3.28 7.17 21.04
C ILE A 276 2.50 5.88 21.30
N GLY A 277 1.58 5.89 22.26
CA GLY A 277 0.80 4.70 22.62
C GLY A 277 -0.05 4.16 21.47
N ASP A 278 -0.77 5.04 20.77
CA ASP A 278 -1.64 4.68 19.66
C ASP A 278 -0.85 4.13 18.46
N HIS A 279 0.18 4.86 18.04
CA HIS A 279 0.93 4.49 16.85
C HIS A 279 1.82 3.26 17.07
N VAL A 280 2.40 3.06 18.26
CA VAL A 280 3.13 1.81 18.55
C VAL A 280 2.19 0.60 18.49
N ARG A 281 0.97 0.73 19.01
CA ARG A 281 -0.07 -0.30 18.90
C ARG A 281 -0.39 -0.60 17.44
N ALA A 282 -0.62 0.44 16.62
CA ALA A 282 -0.88 0.30 15.18
C ALA A 282 0.27 -0.40 14.42
N VAL A 283 1.50 0.06 14.65
CA VAL A 283 2.72 -0.44 14.02
C VAL A 283 2.96 -1.92 14.37
N ALA A 284 2.78 -2.31 15.63
CA ALA A 284 2.95 -3.70 16.05
C ALA A 284 2.00 -4.64 15.28
N HIS A 285 0.73 -4.25 15.14
CA HIS A 285 -0.25 -5.04 14.39
C HIS A 285 0.04 -5.06 12.88
N LEU A 286 0.49 -3.95 12.28
CA LEU A 286 0.87 -3.91 10.85
C LEU A 286 2.02 -4.86 10.54
N ILE A 287 3.08 -4.84 11.36
CA ILE A 287 4.24 -5.72 11.16
C ILE A 287 3.86 -7.18 11.41
N ALA A 288 3.02 -7.44 12.41
CA ALA A 288 2.48 -8.78 12.67
C ALA A 288 1.66 -9.33 11.49
N ASP A 289 0.97 -8.47 10.74
CA ASP A 289 0.24 -8.82 9.52
C ASP A 289 1.12 -8.77 8.24
N GLY A 290 2.44 -8.58 8.39
CA GLY A 290 3.43 -8.76 7.33
C GLY A 290 3.85 -7.48 6.58
N VAL A 291 3.47 -6.30 7.06
CA VAL A 291 3.91 -5.04 6.47
C VAL A 291 5.33 -4.69 6.93
N THR A 292 6.19 -4.31 5.98
CA THR A 292 7.54 -3.79 6.24
C THR A 292 7.65 -2.34 5.78
N ALA A 293 8.52 -1.56 6.41
CA ALA A 293 8.66 -0.13 6.14
C ALA A 293 9.26 0.10 4.75
N SER A 294 8.64 0.98 3.97
CA SER A 294 9.07 1.30 2.60
C SER A 294 8.72 2.76 2.25
N ASN A 295 9.06 3.19 1.04
CA ASN A 295 8.71 4.54 0.55
C ASN A 295 7.36 4.60 -0.18
N VAL A 296 6.62 3.48 -0.29
CA VAL A 296 5.37 3.41 -1.07
C VAL A 296 4.29 2.59 -0.36
N GLY A 297 3.02 2.89 -0.66
CA GLY A 297 1.86 2.11 -0.20
C GLY A 297 1.81 1.89 1.31
N ARG A 298 1.55 0.64 1.72
CA ARG A 298 1.43 0.25 3.14
C ARG A 298 2.71 0.48 3.93
N GLY A 299 3.87 0.22 3.31
CA GLY A 299 5.16 0.40 3.94
C GLY A 299 5.48 1.87 4.22
N TYR A 300 5.00 2.79 3.37
CA TYR A 300 5.07 4.22 3.64
C TYR A 300 4.24 4.61 4.87
N ILE A 301 3.01 4.11 5.00
CA ILE A 301 2.15 4.35 6.17
C ILE A 301 2.85 3.86 7.44
N LEU A 302 3.36 2.63 7.43
CA LEU A 302 4.10 2.05 8.54
C LEU A 302 5.30 2.93 8.94
N ARG A 303 6.12 3.33 7.97
CA ARG A 303 7.27 4.22 8.17
C ARG A 303 6.87 5.57 8.77
N ARG A 304 5.79 6.19 8.27
CA ARG A 304 5.26 7.46 8.79
C ARG A 304 4.87 7.34 10.26
N LEU A 305 4.17 6.28 10.65
CA LEU A 305 3.76 6.06 12.04
C LEU A 305 4.97 5.89 12.97
N ILE A 306 5.97 5.09 12.57
CA ILE A 306 7.20 4.90 13.34
C ILE A 306 7.92 6.23 13.54
N ARG A 307 8.06 7.03 12.48
CA ARG A 307 8.73 8.33 12.54
C ARG A 307 8.01 9.32 13.48
N ARG A 308 6.67 9.34 13.46
CA ARG A 308 5.86 10.13 14.42
C ARG A 308 6.10 9.67 15.86
N VAL A 309 6.12 8.36 16.13
CA VAL A 309 6.43 7.82 17.47
C VAL A 309 7.78 8.36 17.94
N VAL A 310 8.82 8.23 17.10
CA VAL A 310 10.19 8.64 17.45
C VAL A 310 10.28 10.16 17.69
N ARG A 311 9.65 10.97 16.83
CA ARG A 311 9.56 12.43 17.00
C ARG A 311 8.88 12.80 18.32
N HIS A 312 7.72 12.23 18.62
CA HIS A 312 7.02 12.51 19.87
C HIS A 312 7.81 12.05 21.10
N GLY A 313 8.58 10.97 20.99
CA GLY A 313 9.55 10.57 22.02
C GLY A 313 10.59 11.65 22.28
N ARG A 314 11.15 12.26 21.23
CA ARG A 314 12.10 13.37 21.36
C ARG A 314 11.49 14.61 21.99
N LEU A 315 10.27 14.96 21.61
CA LEU A 315 9.54 16.11 22.18
C LEU A 315 9.33 16.01 23.69
N ILE A 316 9.25 14.78 24.23
CA ILE A 316 9.11 14.53 25.67
C ILE A 316 10.44 14.14 26.34
N GLY A 317 11.58 14.32 25.67
CA GLY A 317 12.91 14.14 26.26
C GLY A 317 13.49 12.72 26.21
N ILE A 318 12.96 11.83 25.36
CA ILE A 318 13.56 10.52 25.13
C ILE A 318 14.65 10.63 24.05
N PHE A 319 15.93 10.52 24.46
CA PHE A 319 17.08 10.70 23.56
C PHE A 319 17.70 9.42 22.99
N GLY A 320 17.17 8.25 23.32
CA GLY A 320 17.66 6.95 22.85
C GLY A 320 16.56 6.08 22.27
N GLU A 321 16.92 4.88 21.84
CA GLU A 321 15.95 3.89 21.36
C GLU A 321 14.98 3.49 22.47
N PHE A 322 13.68 3.55 22.18
CA PHE A 322 12.64 3.21 23.14
C PHE A 322 11.49 2.40 22.54
N THR A 323 11.35 2.40 21.21
CA THR A 323 10.18 1.82 20.53
C THR A 323 10.00 0.34 20.85
N SER A 324 11.06 -0.45 20.90
CA SER A 324 10.99 -1.90 21.22
C SER A 324 10.44 -2.18 22.63
N LYS A 325 10.73 -1.30 23.60
CA LYS A 325 10.22 -1.45 24.99
C LYS A 325 8.74 -1.13 25.07
N VAL A 326 8.30 -0.07 24.38
CA VAL A 326 6.88 0.29 24.30
C VAL A 326 6.09 -0.78 23.53
N ALA A 327 6.68 -1.31 22.46
CA ALA A 327 6.09 -2.38 21.65
C ALA A 327 5.92 -3.68 22.42
N GLU A 328 6.85 -4.05 23.31
CA GLU A 328 6.65 -5.20 24.20
C GLU A 328 5.37 -5.06 25.02
N LYS A 329 5.09 -3.87 25.55
CA LYS A 329 3.86 -3.66 26.30
C LYS A 329 2.62 -3.75 25.42
N ALA A 330 2.68 -3.25 24.18
CA ALA A 330 1.60 -3.39 23.21
C ALA A 330 1.33 -4.86 22.84
N ILE A 331 2.38 -5.65 22.62
CA ILE A 331 2.29 -7.10 22.34
C ILE A 331 1.61 -7.81 23.52
N ALA A 332 2.11 -7.60 24.73
CA ALA A 332 1.59 -8.26 25.93
C ALA A 332 0.11 -7.91 26.25
N LEU A 333 -0.40 -6.76 25.82
CA LEU A 333 -1.82 -6.41 26.02
C LEU A 333 -2.76 -7.12 25.05
N SER A 334 -2.24 -7.48 23.87
CA SER A 334 -3.06 -7.95 22.75
C SER A 334 -2.82 -9.43 22.39
N GLU A 335 -1.79 -10.07 22.94
CA GLU A 335 -1.38 -11.44 22.58
C GLU A 335 -2.44 -12.52 22.85
N ASP A 336 -3.28 -12.34 23.86
CA ASP A 336 -4.36 -13.29 24.17
C ASP A 336 -5.42 -13.35 23.05
N VAL A 337 -5.66 -12.22 22.37
CA VAL A 337 -6.64 -12.09 21.28
C VAL A 337 -5.98 -12.26 19.93
N TYR A 338 -4.72 -11.82 19.81
CA TYR A 338 -3.92 -11.82 18.59
C TYR A 338 -2.55 -12.48 18.83
N PRO A 339 -2.50 -13.83 18.89
CA PRO A 339 -1.27 -14.57 19.21
C PRO A 339 -0.12 -14.29 18.24
N ASN A 340 -0.44 -13.92 16.99
CA ASN A 340 0.54 -13.59 15.97
C ASN A 340 1.45 -12.41 16.33
N LEU A 341 1.02 -11.53 17.25
CA LEU A 341 1.89 -10.49 17.81
C LEU A 341 3.08 -11.07 18.58
N ARG A 342 2.82 -12.07 19.44
CA ARG A 342 3.88 -12.72 20.21
C ARG A 342 4.73 -13.62 19.32
N GLU A 343 4.10 -14.37 18.41
CA GLU A 343 4.81 -15.22 17.44
C GLU A 343 5.81 -14.42 16.58
N ARG A 344 5.48 -13.17 16.25
CA ARG A 344 6.29 -12.29 15.41
C ARG A 344 7.01 -11.18 16.18
N GLU A 345 7.13 -11.32 17.50
CA GLU A 345 7.78 -10.33 18.37
C GLU A 345 9.16 -9.90 17.86
N SER A 346 10.01 -10.88 17.49
CA SER A 346 11.35 -10.61 16.97
C SER A 346 11.34 -9.76 15.71
N ALA A 347 10.39 -10.01 14.79
CA ALA A 347 10.24 -9.23 13.56
C ALA A 347 9.73 -7.81 13.86
N ILE A 348 8.72 -7.67 14.74
CA ILE A 348 8.17 -6.38 15.18
C ILE A 348 9.26 -5.51 15.79
N LYS A 349 10.00 -6.05 16.76
CA LYS A 349 11.06 -5.31 17.46
C LYS A 349 12.24 -4.96 16.56
N ALA A 350 12.66 -5.87 15.68
CA ALA A 350 13.75 -5.62 14.75
C ALA A 350 13.42 -4.54 13.73
N GLU A 351 12.19 -4.55 13.18
CA GLU A 351 11.73 -3.54 12.23
C GLU A 351 11.64 -2.15 12.88
N LEU A 352 11.03 -2.07 14.08
CA LEU A 352 10.94 -0.84 14.87
C LEU A 352 12.32 -0.27 15.20
N GLN A 353 13.22 -1.12 15.71
CA GLN A 353 14.56 -0.70 16.07
C GLN A 353 15.31 -0.16 14.85
N ARG A 354 15.28 -0.89 13.72
CA ARG A 354 15.97 -0.48 12.50
C ARG A 354 15.48 0.89 11.98
N GLU A 355 14.17 1.10 11.92
CA GLU A 355 13.62 2.38 11.46
C GLU A 355 13.87 3.50 12.48
N GLU A 356 13.83 3.21 13.79
CA GLU A 356 14.17 4.18 14.84
C GLU A 356 15.64 4.62 14.74
N SER A 357 16.61 3.70 14.73
CA SER A 357 18.04 4.04 14.67
C SER A 357 18.35 4.90 13.44
N ARG A 358 17.84 4.51 12.26
CA ARG A 358 18.02 5.25 11.01
C ARG A 358 17.40 6.63 11.06
N PHE A 359 16.19 6.74 11.59
CA PHE A 359 15.49 8.00 11.60
C PHE A 359 16.09 8.98 12.61
N LEU A 360 16.61 8.51 13.74
CA LEU A 360 17.28 9.34 14.74
C LEU A 360 18.49 10.10 14.16
N GLU A 361 19.27 9.47 13.27
CA GLU A 361 20.40 10.13 12.60
C GLU A 361 19.96 11.30 11.70
N THR A 362 18.78 11.17 11.08
CA THR A 362 18.21 12.16 10.17
C THR A 362 17.43 13.26 10.90
N LEU A 363 16.70 12.90 11.95
CA LEU A 363 15.77 13.77 12.66
C LEU A 363 16.47 15.00 13.23
N GLU A 364 17.60 14.82 13.92
CA GLU A 364 18.32 15.94 14.56
C GLU A 364 18.79 16.99 13.54
N ARG A 365 19.29 16.54 12.39
CA ARG A 365 19.74 17.43 11.31
C ARG A 365 18.56 18.14 10.64
N GLY A 366 17.48 17.41 10.40
CA GLY A 366 16.28 17.93 9.74
C GLY A 366 15.51 18.94 10.59
N GLU A 367 15.32 18.69 11.90
CA GLU A 367 14.63 19.62 12.80
C GLU A 367 15.37 20.96 12.93
N LYS A 368 16.71 20.92 12.99
CA LYS A 368 17.53 22.14 13.01
C LYS A 368 17.34 22.96 11.74
N LEU A 369 17.44 22.33 10.57
CA LEU A 369 17.28 23.00 9.29
C LEU A 369 15.85 23.53 9.10
N LEU A 370 14.84 22.76 9.50
CA LEU A 370 13.45 23.19 9.44
C LEU A 370 13.20 24.42 10.32
N THR A 371 13.81 24.47 11.51
CA THR A 371 13.76 25.66 12.38
C THR A 371 14.37 26.89 11.67
N GLU A 372 15.49 26.72 10.99
CA GLU A 372 16.13 27.79 10.20
C GLU A 372 15.23 28.25 9.03
N ILE A 373 14.60 27.31 8.30
CA ILE A 373 13.65 27.59 7.22
C ILE A 373 12.44 28.36 7.74
N MET A 374 11.85 27.92 8.84
CA MET A 374 10.70 28.56 9.46
C MET A 374 11.02 29.97 9.96
N ALA A 375 12.26 30.23 10.38
CA ALA A 375 12.70 31.55 10.82
C ALA A 375 12.98 32.53 9.67
N LYS A 376 12.99 32.08 8.40
CA LYS A 376 13.24 32.97 7.25
C LYS A 376 12.19 34.09 7.17
N PRO A 377 12.58 35.35 6.90
CA PRO A 377 11.65 36.47 6.78
C PRO A 377 10.54 36.23 5.75
N GLU A 378 10.88 35.57 4.63
CA GLU A 378 9.93 35.22 3.57
C GLU A 378 8.87 34.24 4.08
N THR A 379 9.27 33.15 4.73
CA THR A 379 8.37 32.15 5.30
C THR A 379 7.45 32.73 6.38
N GLN A 380 7.99 33.61 7.22
CA GLN A 380 7.18 34.30 8.24
C GLN A 380 6.17 35.28 7.62
N LYS A 381 6.53 35.91 6.51
CA LYS A 381 5.66 36.83 5.77
C LYS A 381 4.55 36.09 5.02
N THR A 382 4.86 34.96 4.37
CA THR A 382 3.90 34.18 3.58
C THR A 382 3.09 33.20 4.42
N LYS A 383 3.53 32.89 5.65
CA LYS A 383 3.01 31.78 6.47
C LYS A 383 3.06 30.42 5.74
N GLN A 384 4.05 30.25 4.87
CA GLN A 384 4.21 29.06 4.04
C GLN A 384 5.69 28.75 3.80
N ILE A 385 6.08 27.50 4.03
CA ILE A 385 7.36 26.92 3.64
C ILE A 385 7.32 26.62 2.14
N SER A 386 8.35 27.05 1.40
CA SER A 386 8.40 26.83 -0.05
C SER A 386 8.57 25.35 -0.38
N GLY A 387 8.03 24.92 -1.54
CA GLY A 387 8.19 23.55 -2.00
C GLY A 387 9.64 23.18 -2.27
N GLU A 388 10.50 24.14 -2.65
CA GLU A 388 11.94 23.95 -2.82
C GLU A 388 12.65 23.65 -1.48
N ASP A 389 12.32 24.38 -0.42
CA ASP A 389 12.89 24.14 0.92
C ASP A 389 12.42 22.78 1.47
N ALA A 390 11.14 22.46 1.28
CA ALA A 390 10.59 21.15 1.64
C ALA A 390 11.22 20.02 0.82
N PHE A 391 11.45 20.23 -0.47
CA PHE A 391 12.12 19.27 -1.35
C PHE A 391 13.58 19.08 -0.94
N LYS A 392 14.29 20.15 -0.59
CA LYS A 392 15.65 20.07 -0.07
C LYS A 392 15.73 19.28 1.25
N LEU A 393 14.80 19.52 2.18
CA LEU A 393 14.69 18.75 3.41
C LEU A 393 14.54 17.25 3.12
N TYR A 394 13.65 16.91 2.17
CA TYR A 394 13.37 15.55 1.76
C TYR A 394 14.54 14.88 1.01
N ASP A 395 14.99 15.47 -0.09
CA ASP A 395 15.96 14.88 -1.02
C ASP A 395 17.38 14.90 -0.45
N THR A 396 17.82 16.02 0.11
CA THR A 396 19.21 16.17 0.57
C THR A 396 19.43 15.64 1.98
N TYR A 397 18.45 15.84 2.87
CA TYR A 397 18.60 15.51 4.29
C TYR A 397 17.79 14.28 4.72
N GLY A 398 16.95 13.72 3.83
CA GLY A 398 16.09 12.58 4.16
C GLY A 398 14.97 12.93 5.14
N PHE A 399 14.72 14.23 5.39
CA PHE A 399 13.71 14.68 6.33
C PHE A 399 12.33 14.64 5.68
N PRO A 400 11.38 13.88 6.23
CA PRO A 400 10.17 13.54 5.50
C PRO A 400 9.24 14.75 5.30
N LEU A 401 8.55 14.79 4.15
CA LEU A 401 7.57 15.84 3.86
C LEU A 401 6.46 15.84 4.91
N GLU A 402 5.98 14.67 5.31
CA GLU A 402 4.89 14.55 6.27
C GLU A 402 5.21 15.19 7.63
N LEU A 403 6.46 15.05 8.10
CA LEU A 403 6.90 15.70 9.34
C LEU A 403 7.13 17.19 9.16
N THR A 404 7.57 17.60 7.97
CA THR A 404 7.69 19.02 7.62
C THR A 404 6.33 19.71 7.69
N GLN A 405 5.28 19.07 7.15
CA GLN A 405 3.91 19.56 7.21
C GLN A 405 3.39 19.62 8.65
N GLU A 406 3.55 18.55 9.41
CA GLU A 406 3.10 18.46 10.81
C GLU A 406 3.75 19.55 11.70
N ILE A 407 5.07 19.74 11.58
CA ILE A 407 5.80 20.76 12.34
C ILE A 407 5.42 22.17 11.88
N ALA A 408 5.20 22.38 10.57
CA ALA A 408 4.75 23.66 10.04
C ALA A 408 3.38 24.05 10.64
N GLU A 409 2.43 23.12 10.63
CA GLU A 409 1.08 23.34 11.17
C GLU A 409 1.09 23.67 12.67
N GLU A 410 1.91 22.96 13.46
CA GLU A 410 2.10 23.25 14.90
C GLU A 410 2.59 24.69 15.17
N ASN A 411 3.21 25.32 14.17
CA ASN A 411 3.73 26.69 14.25
C ASN A 411 2.89 27.70 13.44
N GLY A 412 1.70 27.29 12.99
CA GLY A 412 0.79 28.15 12.22
C GLY A 412 1.33 28.48 10.82
N LEU A 413 2.08 27.56 10.21
CA LEU A 413 2.60 27.64 8.86
C LEU A 413 2.02 26.50 8.00
N THR A 414 2.06 26.67 6.68
CA THR A 414 1.73 25.62 5.70
C THR A 414 2.95 25.25 4.87
N VAL A 415 2.86 24.20 4.05
CA VAL A 415 3.91 23.82 3.08
C VAL A 415 3.33 23.88 1.67
N ASP A 416 4.08 24.43 0.72
CA ASP A 416 3.71 24.38 -0.70
C ASP A 416 3.99 22.99 -1.28
N VAL A 417 3.02 22.09 -1.11
CA VAL A 417 3.07 20.70 -1.59
C VAL A 417 3.08 20.64 -3.12
N SER A 418 2.34 21.53 -3.79
CA SER A 418 2.26 21.55 -5.25
C SER A 418 3.63 21.85 -5.88
N MET A 419 4.39 22.77 -5.30
CA MET A 419 5.76 23.05 -5.76
C MET A 419 6.73 21.93 -5.37
N PHE A 420 6.58 21.31 -4.19
CA PHE A 420 7.36 20.12 -3.80
C PHE A 420 7.20 18.99 -4.84
N GLU A 421 5.97 18.70 -5.26
CA GLU A 421 5.68 17.66 -6.26
C GLU A 421 6.28 17.98 -7.64
N LYS A 422 6.32 19.28 -8.00
CA LYS A 422 7.02 19.71 -9.23
C LYS A 422 8.51 19.44 -9.14
N GLU A 423 9.16 19.77 -8.02
CA GLU A 423 10.58 19.46 -7.81
C GLU A 423 10.86 17.95 -7.82
N MET A 424 9.99 17.14 -7.19
CA MET A 424 10.06 15.68 -7.25
C MET A 424 9.99 15.16 -8.70
N LYS A 425 9.07 15.67 -9.52
CA LYS A 425 8.96 15.31 -10.94
C LYS A 425 10.19 15.76 -11.72
N LEU A 426 10.70 16.96 -11.48
CA LEU A 426 11.92 17.45 -12.13
C LEU A 426 13.14 16.60 -11.75
N ALA A 427 13.27 16.18 -10.50
CA ALA A 427 14.32 15.27 -10.06
C ALA A 427 14.20 13.89 -10.73
N GLN A 428 12.98 13.36 -10.87
CA GLN A 428 12.71 12.11 -11.57
C GLN A 428 13.03 12.23 -13.07
N ILE A 429 12.63 13.32 -13.73
CA ILE A 429 12.95 13.59 -15.14
C ILE A 429 14.46 13.71 -15.32
N ARG A 430 15.17 14.46 -14.46
CA ARG A 430 16.65 14.55 -14.49
C ARG A 430 17.33 13.18 -14.35
N SER A 431 16.68 12.24 -13.65
CA SER A 431 17.14 10.85 -13.55
C SER A 431 16.76 9.99 -14.77
N GLN A 432 15.78 10.40 -15.57
CA GLN A 432 15.22 9.65 -16.71
C GLN A 432 15.59 10.23 -18.08
N SER A 433 16.04 11.48 -18.17
CA SER A 433 16.34 12.22 -19.39
C SER A 433 17.64 11.77 -20.07
N ALA A 434 17.81 10.46 -20.20
CA ALA A 434 18.80 9.86 -21.08
C ALA A 434 18.24 9.63 -22.48
N HIS A 435 16.95 9.31 -22.70
CA HIS A 435 16.37 9.04 -24.03
C HIS A 435 14.93 9.61 -24.15
N GLU A 436 14.70 10.59 -25.03
CA GLU A 436 13.34 11.01 -25.44
C GLU A 436 12.87 10.11 -26.61
N THR A 437 11.80 9.34 -26.40
CA THR A 437 11.12 8.55 -27.44
C THR A 437 9.88 9.29 -27.93
N ILE A 438 9.70 9.34 -29.26
CA ILE A 438 8.44 9.78 -29.88
C ILE A 438 7.46 8.60 -29.82
N ASP A 439 6.28 8.84 -29.25
CA ASP A 439 5.21 7.85 -29.18
C ASP A 439 4.51 7.74 -30.55
N LEU A 440 4.77 6.65 -31.28
CA LEU A 440 4.18 6.43 -32.61
C LEU A 440 2.70 6.03 -32.52
N THR A 441 2.16 5.83 -31.32
CA THR A 441 0.82 5.24 -31.09
C THR A 441 -0.20 6.18 -30.42
N ALA A 442 0.20 7.40 -30.05
CA ALA A 442 -0.71 8.39 -29.43
C ALA A 442 -1.79 8.89 -30.41
N GLU A 443 -2.92 9.40 -29.92
CA GLU A 443 -3.93 10.10 -30.75
C GLU A 443 -3.30 11.36 -31.37
N GLY A 444 -2.86 11.25 -32.64
CA GLY A 444 -2.05 12.25 -33.35
C GLY A 444 -0.74 11.69 -33.93
N GLY A 445 -0.36 10.46 -33.56
CA GLY A 445 0.78 9.71 -34.08
C GLY A 445 0.54 9.10 -35.46
N VAL A 446 1.64 8.74 -36.12
CA VAL A 446 1.68 8.15 -37.46
C VAL A 446 0.89 6.83 -37.47
N LYS A 447 -0.16 6.72 -38.29
CA LYS A 447 -0.89 5.46 -38.51
C LYS A 447 0.04 4.46 -39.22
N LEU A 448 0.51 3.46 -38.48
CA LEU A 448 1.27 2.34 -39.02
C LEU A 448 0.29 1.25 -39.50
N ASP A 449 0.44 0.79 -40.73
CA ASP A 449 -0.36 -0.29 -41.33
C ASP A 449 0.18 -1.69 -40.91
N VAL A 450 0.67 -1.80 -39.67
CA VAL A 450 1.36 -2.98 -39.12
C VAL A 450 0.78 -3.30 -37.74
N ASP A 451 0.09 -4.42 -37.63
CA ASP A 451 -0.51 -4.86 -36.36
C ASP A 451 0.52 -5.47 -35.40
N LYS A 452 1.61 -6.07 -35.91
CA LYS A 452 2.68 -6.71 -35.12
C LYS A 452 3.98 -6.89 -35.91
N THR A 453 5.13 -6.88 -35.22
CA THR A 453 6.41 -7.35 -35.75
C THR A 453 6.68 -8.78 -35.26
N GLU A 454 7.06 -9.69 -36.16
CA GLU A 454 7.46 -11.06 -35.80
C GLU A 454 8.89 -11.09 -35.25
N PHE A 455 9.07 -11.54 -34.01
CA PHE A 455 10.38 -11.63 -33.37
C PHE A 455 11.02 -13.01 -33.59
N LEU A 456 12.14 -13.02 -34.30
CA LEU A 456 12.92 -14.23 -34.65
C LEU A 456 14.19 -14.40 -33.80
N GLY A 457 14.49 -13.41 -32.96
CA GLY A 457 15.79 -13.28 -32.28
C GLY A 457 16.07 -14.30 -31.17
N TYR A 458 15.15 -15.23 -30.90
CA TYR A 458 15.43 -16.37 -30.02
C TYR A 458 16.33 -17.41 -30.69
N THR A 459 16.24 -17.56 -32.01
CA THR A 459 16.97 -18.56 -32.79
C THR A 459 17.94 -17.93 -33.77
N ASP A 460 17.54 -16.83 -34.41
CA ASP A 460 18.24 -16.26 -35.55
C ASP A 460 18.95 -14.97 -35.18
N LEU A 461 20.20 -14.82 -35.64
CA LEU A 461 20.99 -13.58 -35.50
C LEU A 461 20.87 -12.67 -36.72
N THR A 462 20.31 -13.21 -37.81
CA THR A 462 20.13 -12.53 -39.10
C THR A 462 18.77 -12.89 -39.68
N SER A 463 18.06 -11.94 -40.28
CA SER A 463 16.86 -12.22 -41.08
C SER A 463 16.74 -11.27 -42.27
N SER A 464 16.07 -11.73 -43.32
CA SER A 464 15.60 -10.85 -44.40
C SER A 464 14.25 -10.25 -43.97
N ALA A 465 14.11 -8.93 -44.00
CA ALA A 465 12.92 -8.23 -43.51
C ALA A 465 12.53 -7.09 -44.46
N GLN A 466 11.25 -6.74 -44.50
CA GLN A 466 10.72 -5.61 -45.25
C GLN A 466 10.60 -4.38 -44.36
N VAL A 467 10.99 -3.21 -44.88
CA VAL A 467 10.79 -1.91 -44.20
C VAL A 467 9.33 -1.52 -44.30
N MET A 468 8.61 -1.59 -43.19
CA MET A 468 7.16 -1.33 -43.13
C MET A 468 6.84 0.11 -42.75
N ALA A 469 7.73 0.76 -42.00
CA ALA A 469 7.65 2.19 -41.75
C ALA A 469 9.02 2.80 -41.55
N LEU A 470 9.12 4.08 -41.92
CA LEU A 470 10.31 4.89 -41.79
C LEU A 470 9.91 6.27 -41.28
N VAL A 471 10.52 6.69 -40.18
CA VAL A 471 10.30 7.99 -39.55
C VAL A 471 11.64 8.70 -39.43
N ALA A 472 11.68 9.97 -39.82
CA ALA A 472 12.83 10.86 -39.67
C ALA A 472 12.33 12.21 -39.14
N GLU A 473 13.07 12.80 -38.20
CA GLU A 473 12.70 14.09 -37.58
C GLU A 473 11.27 14.14 -36.99
N GLY A 474 10.74 12.98 -36.59
CA GLY A 474 9.39 12.85 -36.03
C GLY A 474 8.26 12.74 -37.04
N GLU A 475 8.56 12.78 -38.34
CA GLU A 475 7.57 12.62 -39.42
C GLU A 475 7.80 11.34 -40.22
N GLN A 476 6.71 10.75 -40.73
CA GLN A 476 6.81 9.60 -41.63
C GLN A 476 7.36 10.04 -42.98
N VAL A 477 8.41 9.36 -43.46
CA VAL A 477 9.07 9.68 -44.72
C VAL A 477 9.12 8.46 -45.63
N GLU A 478 9.07 8.67 -46.95
CA GLU A 478 9.22 7.59 -47.94
C GLU A 478 10.69 7.16 -48.11
N SER A 479 11.65 8.05 -47.78
CA SER A 479 13.07 7.78 -47.89
C SER A 479 13.92 8.61 -46.93
N ALA A 480 15.08 8.08 -46.52
CA ALA A 480 16.06 8.76 -45.69
C ALA A 480 17.48 8.53 -46.22
N GLU A 481 18.26 9.61 -46.37
CA GLU A 481 19.63 9.56 -46.90
C GLU A 481 20.70 9.38 -45.81
N ALA A 482 21.91 9.02 -46.23
CA ALA A 482 23.07 8.90 -45.38
C ALA A 482 23.28 10.15 -44.50
N GLY A 483 23.51 9.92 -43.21
CA GLY A 483 23.64 10.95 -42.18
C GLY A 483 22.38 11.14 -41.34
N THR A 484 21.21 10.70 -41.81
CA THR A 484 19.90 10.90 -41.17
C THR A 484 19.67 9.92 -40.02
N GLN A 485 19.15 10.43 -38.90
CA GLN A 485 18.63 9.63 -37.79
C GLN A 485 17.22 9.13 -38.14
N VAL A 486 16.99 7.84 -37.97
CA VAL A 486 15.77 7.16 -38.42
C VAL A 486 15.21 6.24 -37.34
N GLN A 487 13.88 6.12 -37.34
CA GLN A 487 13.18 5.04 -36.67
C GLN A 487 12.59 4.13 -37.75
N VAL A 488 12.87 2.83 -37.65
CA VAL A 488 12.51 1.85 -38.67
C VAL A 488 11.64 0.76 -38.05
N VAL A 489 10.50 0.47 -38.69
CA VAL A 489 9.67 -0.68 -38.35
C VAL A 489 9.83 -1.74 -39.43
N LEU A 490 10.03 -2.98 -39.00
CA LEU A 490 10.15 -4.15 -39.86
C LEU A 490 8.95 -5.08 -39.67
N ASP A 491 8.66 -5.89 -40.68
CA ASP A 491 7.68 -6.99 -40.60
C ASP A 491 8.13 -8.09 -39.65
N GLN A 492 9.43 -8.42 -39.68
CA GLN A 492 10.08 -9.38 -38.80
C GLN A 492 11.49 -8.93 -38.42
N THR A 493 12.00 -9.32 -37.24
CA THR A 493 13.32 -8.88 -36.77
C THR A 493 14.02 -9.89 -35.86
N PRO A 494 15.35 -10.05 -35.97
CA PRO A 494 16.15 -10.77 -34.99
C PRO A 494 16.53 -9.89 -33.79
N PHE A 495 16.27 -8.59 -33.82
CA PHE A 495 16.64 -7.65 -32.76
C PHE A 495 15.68 -7.75 -31.58
N TYR A 496 16.21 -7.96 -30.38
CA TYR A 496 15.46 -7.88 -29.14
C TYR A 496 15.17 -6.40 -28.85
N ALA A 497 13.92 -6.10 -28.53
CA ALA A 497 13.52 -4.78 -28.08
C ALA A 497 13.62 -4.69 -26.56
N GLU A 498 14.01 -3.52 -26.03
CA GLU A 498 14.15 -3.29 -24.60
C GLU A 498 12.88 -3.71 -23.85
N SER A 499 13.03 -4.69 -22.95
CA SER A 499 11.94 -5.28 -22.18
C SER A 499 12.47 -6.19 -21.08
N GLY A 500 11.71 -6.38 -20.01
CA GLY A 500 12.07 -7.28 -18.91
C GLY A 500 13.42 -6.95 -18.24
N GLY A 501 13.84 -5.68 -18.29
CA GLY A 501 15.15 -5.22 -17.80
C GLY A 501 16.30 -5.38 -18.80
N GLN A 502 16.16 -6.15 -19.88
CA GLN A 502 17.18 -6.27 -20.93
C GLN A 502 17.08 -5.13 -21.93
N ILE A 503 18.22 -4.47 -22.22
CA ILE A 503 18.31 -3.39 -23.21
C ILE A 503 18.12 -3.90 -24.65
N GLY A 504 17.74 -2.99 -25.55
CA GLY A 504 17.60 -3.28 -26.97
C GLY A 504 18.90 -3.68 -27.64
N ASP A 505 18.83 -4.55 -28.65
CA ASP A 505 20.00 -4.97 -29.41
C ASP A 505 20.58 -3.86 -30.30
N ARG A 506 21.83 -4.04 -30.66
CA ARG A 506 22.55 -3.25 -31.66
C ARG A 506 22.87 -4.09 -32.88
N GLY A 507 23.14 -3.43 -34.00
CA GLY A 507 23.48 -4.13 -35.24
C GLY A 507 23.31 -3.26 -36.46
N TYR A 508 23.00 -3.90 -37.58
CA TYR A 508 22.89 -3.25 -38.88
C TYR A 508 21.69 -3.77 -39.68
N LEU A 509 21.09 -2.86 -40.45
CA LEU A 509 20.23 -3.21 -41.58
C LEU A 509 21.02 -2.93 -42.86
N SER A 510 21.13 -3.92 -43.74
CA SER A 510 21.87 -3.80 -45.00
C SER A 510 21.02 -4.21 -46.19
N GLY A 511 20.96 -3.38 -47.22
CA GLY A 511 20.42 -3.72 -48.54
C GLY A 511 21.47 -3.47 -49.64
N ASP A 512 21.07 -3.57 -50.90
CA ASP A 512 21.99 -3.48 -52.05
C ASP A 512 22.87 -2.22 -52.04
N ASN A 513 22.29 -1.06 -51.71
CA ASN A 513 23.00 0.23 -51.66
C ASN A 513 22.83 0.97 -50.33
N VAL A 514 22.25 0.35 -49.30
CA VAL A 514 21.95 1.02 -48.02
C VAL A 514 22.56 0.27 -46.84
N VAL A 515 23.12 1.03 -45.88
CA VAL A 515 23.55 0.52 -44.58
C VAL A 515 23.00 1.44 -43.50
N VAL A 516 22.28 0.87 -42.56
CA VAL A 516 21.72 1.56 -41.39
C VAL A 516 22.32 0.91 -40.16
N ARG A 517 22.94 1.71 -39.29
CA ARG A 517 23.41 1.25 -37.99
C ARG A 517 22.30 1.40 -36.97
N ILE A 518 21.92 0.30 -36.34
CA ILE A 518 20.94 0.26 -35.26
C ILE A 518 21.67 0.40 -33.93
N GLU A 519 21.26 1.40 -33.16
CA GLU A 519 21.87 1.79 -31.89
C GLU A 519 21.04 1.34 -30.69
N ASP A 520 19.74 1.17 -30.89
CA ASP A 520 18.77 0.72 -29.89
C ASP A 520 17.49 0.19 -30.57
N VAL A 521 16.72 -0.64 -29.85
CA VAL A 521 15.40 -1.14 -30.29
C VAL A 521 14.43 -1.09 -29.13
N GLN A 522 13.29 -0.43 -29.32
CA GLN A 522 12.24 -0.29 -28.29
C GLN A 522 10.97 -1.01 -28.73
N LYS A 523 10.15 -1.41 -27.76
CA LYS A 523 8.86 -2.05 -28.00
C LYS A 523 7.72 -1.08 -27.72
N GLN A 524 6.90 -0.82 -28.74
CA GLN A 524 5.65 -0.06 -28.59
C GLN A 524 4.49 -1.00 -28.94
N ASN A 525 3.71 -1.41 -27.93
CA ASN A 525 2.70 -2.48 -28.06
C ASN A 525 3.31 -3.78 -28.63
N ASN A 526 2.90 -4.19 -29.83
CA ASN A 526 3.41 -5.39 -30.53
C ASN A 526 4.41 -5.05 -31.66
N ILE A 527 4.87 -3.81 -31.73
CA ILE A 527 5.74 -3.29 -32.79
C ILE A 527 7.15 -3.06 -32.23
N PHE A 528 8.15 -3.47 -33.00
CA PHE A 528 9.56 -3.27 -32.68
C PHE A 528 10.08 -2.08 -33.48
N VAL A 529 10.50 -1.03 -32.78
CA VAL A 529 10.97 0.23 -33.36
C VAL A 529 12.48 0.26 -33.26
N HIS A 530 13.16 0.25 -34.40
CA HIS A 530 14.61 0.24 -34.49
C HIS A 530 15.13 1.66 -34.64
N PHE A 531 15.91 2.12 -33.66
CA PHE A 531 16.51 3.45 -33.66
C PHE A 531 17.91 3.35 -34.23
N GLY A 532 18.21 4.17 -35.22
CA GLY A 532 19.49 4.10 -35.88
C GLY A 532 19.77 5.25 -36.83
N ARG A 533 20.93 5.16 -37.49
CA ARG A 533 21.40 6.16 -38.43
C ARG A 533 21.73 5.52 -39.76
N VAL A 534 21.29 6.14 -40.86
CA VAL A 534 21.71 5.73 -42.20
C VAL A 534 23.19 6.10 -42.37
N GLU A 535 24.07 5.11 -42.47
CA GLU A 535 25.52 5.35 -42.64
C GLU A 535 25.89 5.50 -44.12
N ARG A 536 25.18 4.80 -45.02
CA ARG A 536 25.46 4.82 -46.46
C ARG A 536 24.17 4.64 -47.26
N GLY A 537 24.06 5.37 -48.37
CA GLY A 537 22.96 5.24 -49.33
C GLY A 537 21.66 5.87 -48.87
N THR A 538 20.55 5.33 -49.40
CA THR A 538 19.19 5.81 -49.12
C THR A 538 18.33 4.63 -48.69
N LEU A 539 17.75 4.72 -47.50
CA LEU A 539 16.74 3.78 -47.01
C LEU A 539 15.39 4.21 -47.56
N GLN A 540 14.62 3.29 -48.14
CA GLN A 540 13.30 3.55 -48.69
C GLN A 540 12.25 2.67 -48.05
N LEU A 541 11.04 3.19 -47.91
CA LEU A 541 9.89 2.42 -47.46
C LEU A 541 9.61 1.24 -48.42
N GLY A 542 9.29 0.07 -47.87
CA GLY A 542 8.90 -1.13 -48.62
C GLY A 542 10.05 -1.96 -49.18
N ILE A 543 11.31 -1.53 -49.06
CA ILE A 543 12.45 -2.33 -49.53
C ILE A 543 12.76 -3.50 -48.59
N THR A 544 13.39 -4.53 -49.13
CA THR A 544 13.92 -5.64 -48.33
C THR A 544 15.34 -5.32 -47.85
N VAL A 545 15.59 -5.54 -46.58
CA VAL A 545 16.89 -5.41 -45.92
C VAL A 545 17.26 -6.70 -45.20
N ASN A 546 18.55 -7.00 -45.12
CA ASN A 546 19.09 -8.00 -44.22
C ASN A 546 19.35 -7.34 -42.86
N ALA A 547 18.56 -7.73 -41.86
CA ALA A 547 18.68 -7.31 -40.48
C ALA A 547 19.68 -8.24 -39.76
N GLN A 548 20.75 -7.69 -39.21
CA GLN A 548 21.81 -8.45 -38.54
C GLN A 548 22.16 -7.82 -37.20
N ILE A 549 22.01 -8.59 -36.11
CA ILE A 549 22.42 -8.12 -34.78
C ILE A 549 23.93 -8.24 -34.56
N ASP A 550 24.44 -7.47 -33.61
CA ASP A 550 25.78 -7.65 -33.06
C ASP A 550 25.79 -8.87 -32.12
N ALA A 551 26.30 -9.99 -32.63
CA ALA A 551 26.38 -11.25 -31.91
C ALA A 551 27.21 -11.17 -30.62
N ALA A 552 28.23 -10.31 -30.56
CA ALA A 552 29.06 -10.16 -29.38
C ALA A 552 28.30 -9.42 -28.28
N CYS A 553 27.59 -8.34 -28.62
CA CYS A 553 26.71 -7.64 -27.70
C CYS A 553 25.59 -8.56 -27.19
N ARG A 554 24.91 -9.27 -28.10
CA ARG A 554 23.85 -10.22 -27.74
C ARG A 554 24.31 -11.29 -26.77
N ARG A 555 25.47 -11.91 -27.00
CA ARG A 555 26.03 -12.93 -26.12
C ARG A 555 26.23 -12.40 -24.70
N ARG A 556 26.70 -11.16 -24.55
CA ARG A 556 26.91 -10.54 -23.23
C ARG A 556 25.59 -10.23 -22.54
N ALA A 557 24.59 -9.74 -23.27
CA ALA A 557 23.24 -9.55 -22.73
C ALA A 557 22.65 -10.89 -22.25
N GLN A 558 22.75 -11.96 -23.05
CA GLN A 558 22.30 -13.31 -22.66
C GLN A 558 22.97 -13.84 -21.40
N ALA A 559 24.29 -13.64 -21.29
CA ALA A 559 25.07 -14.03 -20.12
C ALA A 559 24.61 -13.26 -18.87
N ASN A 560 24.48 -11.93 -18.99
CA ASN A 560 24.03 -11.08 -17.90
C ASN A 560 22.58 -11.36 -17.49
N HIS A 561 21.70 -11.66 -18.45
CA HIS A 561 20.31 -12.02 -18.17
C HIS A 561 20.25 -13.32 -17.37
N THR A 562 20.98 -14.34 -17.82
CA THR A 562 21.02 -15.63 -17.12
C THR A 562 21.66 -15.50 -15.75
N ALA A 563 22.74 -14.72 -15.62
CA ALA A 563 23.35 -14.43 -14.33
C ALA A 563 22.38 -13.71 -13.37
N THR A 564 21.41 -12.95 -13.89
CA THR A 564 20.35 -12.32 -13.07
C THR A 564 19.43 -13.38 -12.45
N HIS A 565 19.03 -14.42 -13.21
CA HIS A 565 18.24 -15.53 -12.67
C HIS A 565 19.02 -16.31 -11.59
N LEU A 566 20.30 -16.60 -11.87
CA LEU A 566 21.18 -17.26 -10.91
C LEU A 566 21.33 -16.42 -9.64
N LEU A 567 21.56 -15.11 -9.77
CA LEU A 567 21.67 -14.20 -8.62
C LEU A 567 20.39 -14.20 -7.78
N GLN A 568 19.21 -14.14 -8.41
CA GLN A 568 17.94 -14.20 -7.70
C GLN A 568 17.80 -15.52 -6.91
N ALA A 569 18.10 -16.66 -7.54
CA ALA A 569 18.06 -17.97 -6.90
C ALA A 569 19.04 -18.08 -5.70
N ALA A 570 20.26 -17.54 -5.85
CA ALA A 570 21.26 -17.51 -4.78
C ALA A 570 20.81 -16.64 -3.59
N LEU A 571 20.30 -15.43 -3.86
CA LEU A 571 19.79 -14.54 -2.82
C LEU A 571 18.62 -15.18 -2.04
N ARG A 572 17.69 -15.84 -2.75
CA ARG A 572 16.55 -16.50 -2.11
C ARG A 572 16.94 -17.68 -1.23
N SER A 573 17.93 -18.46 -1.65
CA SER A 573 18.37 -19.65 -0.91
C SER A 573 19.28 -19.33 0.27
N LEU A 574 20.14 -18.31 0.14
CA LEU A 574 21.18 -18.01 1.14
C LEU A 574 20.80 -16.86 2.08
N VAL A 575 20.00 -15.90 1.63
CA VAL A 575 19.70 -14.68 2.40
C VAL A 575 18.28 -14.71 2.95
N ASP A 576 17.27 -14.74 2.08
CA ASP A 576 15.85 -14.75 2.48
C ASP A 576 14.95 -15.24 1.34
N GLN A 577 14.13 -16.25 1.60
CA GLN A 577 13.25 -16.88 0.61
C GLN A 577 12.22 -15.91 -0.01
N SER A 578 11.87 -14.83 0.69
CA SER A 578 10.96 -13.77 0.27
C SER A 578 11.58 -12.75 -0.68
N ILE A 579 12.90 -12.81 -0.91
CA ILE A 579 13.56 -11.92 -1.88
C ILE A 579 12.96 -12.15 -3.27
N SER A 580 12.54 -11.05 -3.89
CA SER A 580 12.08 -10.99 -5.27
C SER A 580 12.66 -9.76 -5.94
N GLN A 581 12.76 -9.79 -7.27
CA GLN A 581 13.14 -8.63 -8.07
C GLN A 581 12.22 -7.43 -7.77
N ALA A 582 12.83 -6.29 -7.47
CA ALA A 582 12.20 -4.97 -7.36
C ALA A 582 12.60 -4.04 -8.52
N GLY A 583 13.68 -4.37 -9.22
CA GLY A 583 14.16 -3.68 -10.42
C GLY A 583 15.30 -4.47 -11.06
N SER A 584 15.46 -4.36 -12.38
CA SER A 584 16.52 -5.05 -13.11
C SER A 584 17.01 -4.22 -14.28
N LEU A 585 18.31 -4.28 -14.53
CA LEU A 585 18.97 -3.79 -15.74
C LEU A 585 19.92 -4.87 -16.23
N VAL A 586 19.77 -5.29 -17.46
CA VAL A 586 20.66 -6.22 -18.17
C VAL A 586 21.20 -5.48 -19.38
N SER A 587 22.43 -4.97 -19.26
CA SER A 587 23.13 -4.31 -20.36
C SER A 587 24.21 -5.21 -20.94
N PHE A 588 24.86 -4.77 -22.02
CA PHE A 588 26.00 -5.50 -22.57
C PHE A 588 27.18 -5.55 -21.60
N ASP A 589 27.32 -4.56 -20.72
CA ASP A 589 28.50 -4.40 -19.87
C ASP A 589 28.32 -4.89 -18.44
N ARG A 590 27.10 -4.85 -17.93
CA ARG A 590 26.78 -5.21 -16.55
C ARG A 590 25.34 -5.65 -16.40
N LEU A 591 25.03 -6.25 -15.27
CA LEU A 591 23.68 -6.32 -14.74
C LEU A 591 23.54 -5.50 -13.45
N ARG A 592 22.34 -5.04 -13.16
CA ARG A 592 21.92 -4.50 -11.86
C ARG A 592 20.67 -5.25 -11.45
N PHE A 593 20.64 -5.74 -10.21
CA PHE A 593 19.49 -6.43 -9.65
C PHE A 593 19.12 -5.75 -8.33
N ASP A 594 17.97 -5.09 -8.33
CA ASP A 594 17.42 -4.39 -7.17
C ASP A 594 16.43 -5.33 -6.49
N PHE A 595 16.52 -5.50 -5.17
CA PHE A 595 15.64 -6.36 -4.41
C PHE A 595 15.36 -5.77 -3.02
N ASN A 596 14.22 -6.16 -2.46
CA ASN A 596 13.86 -5.74 -1.11
C ASN A 596 14.53 -6.66 -0.09
N CYS A 597 15.50 -6.11 0.64
CA CYS A 597 16.05 -6.74 1.83
C CYS A 597 15.87 -5.78 3.02
N PRO A 598 15.37 -6.24 4.18
CA PRO A 598 15.19 -5.39 5.35
C PRO A 598 16.51 -4.81 5.89
N ARG A 599 17.66 -5.34 5.46
CA ARG A 599 19.00 -4.90 5.86
C ARG A 599 19.96 -4.96 4.67
N GLY A 600 21.12 -4.32 4.81
CA GLY A 600 22.23 -4.57 3.89
C GLY A 600 22.70 -6.03 3.96
N LEU A 601 23.19 -6.55 2.84
CA LEU A 601 23.91 -7.83 2.84
C LEU A 601 25.19 -7.70 3.65
N LYS A 602 25.50 -8.73 4.43
CA LYS A 602 26.79 -8.84 5.11
C LYS A 602 27.89 -9.16 4.09
N PRO A 603 29.15 -8.76 4.32
CA PRO A 603 30.26 -9.12 3.44
C PRO A 603 30.35 -10.63 3.16
N GLU A 604 30.15 -11.45 4.19
CA GLU A 604 30.14 -12.93 4.09
C GLU A 604 29.01 -13.45 3.19
N GLU A 605 27.83 -12.83 3.24
CA GLU A 605 26.69 -13.22 2.38
C GLU A 605 26.95 -12.84 0.93
N VAL A 606 27.58 -11.68 0.69
CA VAL A 606 28.00 -11.27 -0.66
C VAL A 606 28.98 -12.28 -1.25
N GLU A 607 29.98 -12.70 -0.47
CA GLU A 607 30.94 -13.74 -0.89
C GLU A 607 30.26 -15.09 -1.15
N GLN A 608 29.33 -15.51 -0.29
CA GLN A 608 28.58 -16.76 -0.45
C GLN A 608 27.69 -16.75 -1.70
N VAL A 609 26.97 -15.65 -1.94
CA VAL A 609 26.13 -15.48 -3.13
C VAL A 609 26.99 -15.49 -4.39
N GLU A 610 28.10 -14.75 -4.42
CA GLU A 610 29.02 -14.76 -5.55
C GLU A 610 29.60 -16.16 -5.80
N ALA A 611 30.02 -16.87 -4.75
CA ALA A 611 30.54 -18.23 -4.85
C ALA A 611 29.48 -19.22 -5.35
N GLN A 612 28.24 -19.10 -4.88
CA GLN A 612 27.14 -19.98 -5.29
C GLN A 612 26.80 -19.81 -6.77
N VAL A 613 26.71 -18.57 -7.26
CA VAL A 613 26.48 -18.31 -8.69
C VAL A 613 27.62 -18.87 -9.53
N ASN A 614 28.88 -18.67 -9.13
CA ASN A 614 30.02 -19.23 -9.85
C ASN A 614 30.09 -20.78 -9.77
N SER A 615 29.59 -21.40 -8.70
CA SER A 615 29.44 -22.87 -8.63
C SER A 615 28.48 -23.36 -9.71
N TRP A 616 27.30 -22.75 -9.82
CA TRP A 616 26.33 -23.11 -10.85
C TRP A 616 26.86 -22.89 -12.27
N ILE A 617 27.63 -21.83 -12.49
CA ILE A 617 28.34 -21.60 -13.76
C ILE A 617 29.32 -22.73 -14.06
N ALA A 618 30.12 -23.15 -13.07
CA ALA A 618 31.11 -24.22 -13.23
C ALA A 618 30.46 -25.62 -13.42
N GLU A 619 29.26 -25.83 -12.86
CA GLU A 619 28.47 -27.04 -13.03
C GLU A 619 27.85 -27.19 -14.42
N ALA A 620 27.86 -26.11 -15.23
CA ALA A 620 27.44 -26.12 -16.63
C ALA A 620 26.01 -26.64 -16.86
N HIS A 621 25.06 -26.14 -16.08
CA HIS A 621 23.63 -26.46 -16.23
C HIS A 621 23.08 -26.04 -17.61
N PRO A 622 22.41 -26.95 -18.36
CA PRO A 622 21.78 -26.62 -19.63
C PRO A 622 20.44 -25.91 -19.44
N ALA A 623 20.11 -24.99 -20.35
CA ALA A 623 18.81 -24.32 -20.37
C ALA A 623 17.73 -25.20 -21.02
N THR A 624 16.56 -25.22 -20.40
CA THR A 624 15.32 -25.78 -20.97
C THR A 624 14.31 -24.66 -21.13
N VAL A 625 13.87 -24.42 -22.37
CA VAL A 625 12.88 -23.38 -22.69
C VAL A 625 11.60 -24.04 -23.18
N ALA A 626 10.46 -23.62 -22.62
CA ALA A 626 9.16 -24.10 -23.04
C ALA A 626 8.10 -23.00 -22.97
N GLU A 627 7.12 -23.08 -23.86
CA GLU A 627 5.88 -22.30 -23.77
C GLU A 627 4.78 -23.18 -23.19
N MET A 628 4.12 -22.72 -22.14
CA MET A 628 3.07 -23.50 -21.46
C MET A 628 2.04 -22.58 -20.79
N PRO A 629 0.87 -23.11 -20.40
CA PRO A 629 -0.13 -22.34 -19.66
C PRO A 629 0.42 -21.79 -18.34
N LEU A 630 0.01 -20.58 -17.97
CA LEU A 630 0.47 -19.89 -16.75
C LEU A 630 0.31 -20.73 -15.48
N ASP A 631 -0.83 -21.41 -15.32
CA ASP A 631 -1.12 -22.24 -14.15
C ASP A 631 -0.21 -23.47 -14.07
N GLU A 632 0.15 -24.06 -15.22
CA GLU A 632 1.09 -25.17 -15.28
C GLU A 632 2.51 -24.73 -14.91
N ALA A 633 2.94 -23.58 -15.40
CA ALA A 633 4.24 -23.00 -15.05
C ALA A 633 4.35 -22.73 -13.54
N LYS A 634 3.33 -22.12 -12.93
CA LYS A 634 3.26 -21.90 -11.48
C LYS A 634 3.27 -23.21 -10.70
N ALA A 635 2.53 -24.22 -11.15
CA ALA A 635 2.51 -25.54 -10.50
C ALA A 635 3.87 -26.25 -10.53
N LYS A 636 4.69 -25.99 -11.57
CA LYS A 636 6.08 -26.48 -11.67
C LYS A 636 7.08 -25.71 -10.79
N GLY A 637 6.63 -24.65 -10.12
CA GLY A 637 7.47 -23.82 -9.25
C GLY A 637 8.16 -22.66 -9.98
N ALA A 638 7.74 -22.31 -11.20
CA ALA A 638 8.29 -21.17 -11.91
C ALA A 638 8.03 -19.88 -11.11
N VAL A 639 9.09 -19.09 -10.93
CA VAL A 639 9.00 -17.78 -10.28
C VAL A 639 8.37 -16.80 -11.27
N ALA A 640 7.27 -16.19 -10.85
CA ALA A 640 6.64 -15.08 -11.54
C ALA A 640 7.13 -13.76 -10.93
N MET A 641 7.39 -12.76 -11.75
CA MET A 641 7.79 -11.43 -11.30
C MET A 641 6.56 -10.68 -10.76
N PHE A 642 6.75 -10.00 -9.63
CA PHE A 642 5.68 -9.29 -8.95
C PHE A 642 5.30 -8.01 -9.73
N GLY A 643 4.03 -7.85 -10.07
CA GLY A 643 3.50 -6.67 -10.77
C GLY A 643 3.43 -6.77 -12.29
N GLU A 644 3.93 -7.85 -12.90
CA GLU A 644 3.79 -8.07 -14.34
C GLU A 644 2.44 -8.72 -14.71
N LYS A 645 1.89 -8.32 -15.86
CA LYS A 645 0.72 -8.95 -16.47
C LYS A 645 1.19 -10.04 -17.43
N TYR A 646 0.82 -11.28 -17.15
CA TYR A 646 1.13 -12.43 -18.00
C TYR A 646 -0.05 -12.81 -18.90
N SER A 647 0.24 -13.28 -20.10
CA SER A 647 -0.71 -13.94 -21.00
C SER A 647 -1.07 -15.35 -20.52
N ASP A 648 -2.12 -15.95 -21.09
CA ASP A 648 -2.57 -17.31 -20.75
C ASP A 648 -1.49 -18.37 -21.02
N VAL A 649 -0.66 -18.14 -22.05
CA VAL A 649 0.53 -18.93 -22.37
C VAL A 649 1.76 -18.08 -22.07
N VAL A 650 2.73 -18.64 -21.35
CA VAL A 650 3.97 -17.98 -20.92
C VAL A 650 5.20 -18.76 -21.34
N ARG A 651 6.29 -18.04 -21.60
CA ARG A 651 7.61 -18.61 -21.85
C ARG A 651 8.34 -18.83 -20.52
N VAL A 652 8.74 -20.07 -20.27
CA VAL A 652 9.48 -20.49 -19.08
C VAL A 652 10.91 -20.81 -19.47
N VAL A 653 11.85 -20.26 -18.71
CA VAL A 653 13.28 -20.56 -18.82
C VAL A 653 13.71 -21.29 -17.55
N ASP A 654 14.14 -22.53 -17.71
CA ASP A 654 14.54 -23.43 -16.63
C ASP A 654 16.02 -23.81 -16.76
N TYR A 655 16.76 -23.65 -15.67
CA TYR A 655 18.06 -24.26 -15.44
C TYR A 655 17.85 -25.29 -14.31
N PRO A 656 17.66 -26.57 -14.66
CA PRO A 656 17.17 -27.57 -13.73
C PRO A 656 18.02 -27.66 -12.46
N GLY A 657 17.36 -27.60 -11.30
CA GLY A 657 18.02 -27.63 -9.99
C GLY A 657 18.63 -26.29 -9.55
N VAL A 658 18.49 -25.23 -10.35
CA VAL A 658 19.04 -23.90 -10.06
C VAL A 658 17.97 -22.81 -10.06
N SER A 659 17.34 -22.55 -11.21
CA SER A 659 16.36 -21.46 -11.35
C SER A 659 15.33 -21.78 -12.43
N MET A 660 14.06 -21.49 -12.18
CA MET A 660 12.97 -21.60 -13.16
C MET A 660 12.11 -20.35 -13.10
N GLU A 661 12.06 -19.59 -14.20
CA GLU A 661 11.40 -18.27 -14.21
C GLU A 661 10.56 -18.05 -15.48
N LEU A 662 9.49 -17.25 -15.33
CA LEU A 662 8.74 -16.72 -16.48
C LEU A 662 9.55 -15.57 -17.09
N CYS A 663 10.11 -15.77 -18.28
CA CYS A 663 10.98 -14.77 -18.89
C CYS A 663 10.90 -14.76 -20.43
N GLY A 664 10.65 -13.56 -20.97
CA GLY A 664 10.69 -13.27 -22.41
C GLY A 664 12.06 -12.80 -22.91
N GLY A 665 13.09 -12.79 -22.06
CA GLY A 665 14.44 -12.37 -22.41
C GLY A 665 15.23 -13.39 -23.22
N THR A 666 16.38 -12.95 -23.73
CA THR A 666 17.36 -13.84 -24.37
C THR A 666 18.31 -14.42 -23.30
N HIS A 667 18.57 -15.73 -23.37
CA HIS A 667 19.41 -16.44 -22.40
C HIS A 667 20.51 -17.24 -23.08
N VAL A 668 21.53 -17.63 -22.31
CA VAL A 668 22.54 -18.61 -22.77
C VAL A 668 21.91 -20.01 -22.83
N ASN A 669 22.51 -20.92 -23.59
CA ASN A 669 22.04 -22.31 -23.64
C ASN A 669 22.64 -23.14 -22.51
N ASN A 670 23.75 -22.68 -21.94
CA ASN A 670 24.41 -23.31 -20.81
C ASN A 670 25.02 -22.26 -19.88
N THR A 671 24.87 -22.43 -18.58
CA THR A 671 25.40 -21.51 -17.57
C THR A 671 26.92 -21.29 -17.67
N ALA A 672 27.69 -22.26 -18.17
CA ALA A 672 29.13 -22.10 -18.41
C ALA A 672 29.47 -21.00 -19.42
N GLU A 673 28.53 -20.62 -20.29
CA GLU A 673 28.73 -19.55 -21.27
C GLU A 673 28.84 -18.15 -20.63
N ILE A 674 28.41 -18.00 -19.37
CA ILE A 674 28.52 -16.77 -18.58
C ILE A 674 29.99 -16.45 -18.26
N GLY A 675 30.83 -17.46 -18.09
CA GLY A 675 32.23 -17.31 -17.73
C GLY A 675 32.42 -17.07 -16.22
N VAL A 676 32.39 -15.82 -15.77
CA VAL A 676 32.59 -15.46 -14.35
C VAL A 676 31.58 -14.42 -13.93
N PHE A 677 30.98 -14.62 -12.76
CA PHE A 677 30.12 -13.63 -12.12
C PHE A 677 30.86 -12.91 -10.99
N LYS A 678 30.74 -11.58 -10.93
CA LYS A 678 31.40 -10.74 -9.92
C LYS A 678 30.43 -9.66 -9.43
N ILE A 679 30.28 -9.56 -8.11
CA ILE A 679 29.57 -8.46 -7.46
C ILE A 679 30.58 -7.31 -7.25
N ILE A 680 30.21 -6.10 -7.67
CA ILE A 680 31.07 -4.90 -7.66
C ILE A 680 30.76 -4.01 -6.48
#